data_AF-A0A1A9BGI7-F1
#
_entry.id   AF-A0A1A9BGI7-F1
#
_cell.length_a   1.000
_cell.length_b   1.000
_cell.length_c   1.000
_cell.angle_alpha   90.00
_cell.angle_beta   90.00
_cell.angle_gamma   90.00
#
_symmetry.space_group_name_H-M   'P 1'
#
loop_
_entity.id
_entity.type
_entity.pdbx_description
1 polymer ?
#
loop_
_entity_poly.entity_id
_entity_poly.type
_entity_poly.pdbx_seq_one_letter_code
_entity_poly.pdbx_strand_id
1 'polypeptide(L)'
;MRHRHLCTLALALGVTVLLDVLRVWLPSVITLFGRAAETPAELLGAFALGWFVLALAAPGLVRRLGVRPVGLAAAGVLAVVRLLLTAGPGGTAQLWLACAGLLAGLVWLAAAAALVDRPVAGLALGLAGNAVGHALLGTEDLVWRGGVLGWSLSVPLVLAFLAAAGLAAARRPGMPSAAPTPGPVSPDRFGAASEPVRETPPVAAGRRAWLLCGPALLLANQIALAPAVWSAAAGTGSPDFPGLARPAVPVLGGYAVLLFLAGVLLRMPTRLARVLWPVALVAGAVLFATGRLVPAYLLTAAGLGGCLALTDSATDDAVAGADPDGRAAARRGRAAVVGMLVFAVATVAYYAAYDLGYPNGWVPVAAAVLVALVAFTGPPWSAPTLPDPARTWLLLGLTASAGLGTHLHVPPSDPRPGGPPGTVRVTAYNIRMGFGIDGRLDLDAVARQLRGADVVLLSEVDRGWWLNGGHDTVALLAGRLGMPYVFAPAADPVWGDAVLTRFPVRTGRTRPLTAHGAPTGAQALGVTLDLGGRELAVVATHLQPPPGRDPVEQAREVAAFASEYAAGRPLVLGGDLNTEPDDPAFAEFTRAGLVDALAAARPLRTSPADDPRAQIDHVLVSPGLTAAEVRAPRTEASDHLPVTLTVTLP
;
A
#
# COMPACT_ATOMS: atom_id res chain seq x y z
N MET A 1 -18.60 -16.57 -26.78
CA MET A 1 -17.23 -16.48 -26.21
C MET A 1 -16.67 -15.05 -26.19
N ARG A 2 -16.61 -14.28 -27.30
CA ARG A 2 -15.96 -12.94 -27.35
C ARG A 2 -16.45 -11.85 -26.36
N HIS A 3 -17.70 -11.89 -25.88
CA HIS A 3 -18.24 -10.85 -24.98
C HIS A 3 -17.74 -10.95 -23.54
N ARG A 4 -17.71 -12.16 -22.96
CA ARG A 4 -17.25 -12.39 -21.57
C ARG A 4 -15.81 -11.89 -21.37
N HIS A 5 -14.93 -12.14 -22.35
CA HIS A 5 -13.54 -11.67 -22.30
C HIS A 5 -13.39 -10.14 -22.32
N LEU A 6 -14.25 -9.41 -23.04
CA LEU A 6 -14.21 -7.95 -23.08
C LEU A 6 -14.64 -7.34 -21.73
N CYS A 7 -15.67 -7.89 -21.09
CA CYS A 7 -16.09 -7.47 -19.75
C CYS A 7 -15.01 -7.77 -18.70
N THR A 8 -14.36 -8.94 -18.76
CA THR A 8 -13.22 -9.28 -17.91
C THR A 8 -12.07 -8.29 -18.09
N LEU A 9 -11.71 -7.96 -19.33
CA LEU A 9 -10.64 -7.01 -19.64
C LEU A 9 -10.98 -5.59 -19.16
N ALA A 10 -12.19 -5.12 -19.43
CA ALA A 10 -12.65 -3.81 -18.99
C ALA A 10 -12.63 -3.69 -17.46
N LEU A 11 -13.05 -4.74 -16.75
CA LEU A 11 -12.99 -4.79 -15.29
C LEU A 11 -11.55 -4.80 -14.78
N ALA A 12 -10.67 -5.62 -15.37
CA ALA A 12 -9.26 -5.68 -14.98
C ALA A 12 -8.57 -4.32 -15.13
N LEU A 13 -8.68 -3.70 -16.31
CA LEU A 13 -8.08 -2.39 -16.59
C LEU A 13 -8.68 -1.28 -15.73
N GLY A 14 -10.00 -1.27 -15.54
CA GLY A 14 -10.63 -0.24 -14.71
C GLY A 14 -10.32 -0.39 -13.22
N VAL A 15 -10.11 -1.61 -12.71
CA VAL A 15 -9.58 -1.84 -11.36
C VAL A 15 -8.15 -1.29 -11.24
N THR A 16 -7.29 -1.51 -12.24
CA THR A 16 -5.95 -0.90 -12.26
C THR A 16 -6.02 0.63 -12.21
N VAL A 17 -6.84 1.25 -13.06
CA VAL A 17 -7.00 2.72 -13.09
C VAL A 17 -7.60 3.26 -11.78
N LEU A 18 -8.55 2.56 -11.17
CA LEU A 18 -9.09 2.93 -9.85
C LEU A 18 -8.03 2.83 -8.75
N LEU A 19 -7.17 1.81 -8.78
CA LEU A 19 -6.06 1.68 -7.83
C LEU A 19 -5.04 2.82 -7.97
N ASP A 20 -4.69 3.22 -9.19
CA ASP A 20 -3.84 4.41 -9.42
C ASP A 20 -4.45 5.66 -8.76
N VAL A 21 -5.77 5.87 -8.89
CA VAL A 21 -6.45 7.00 -8.23
C VAL A 21 -6.46 6.86 -6.71
N LEU A 22 -6.70 5.66 -6.18
CA LEU A 22 -6.66 5.41 -4.73
C LEU A 22 -5.28 5.69 -4.13
N ARG A 23 -4.19 5.37 -4.86
CA ARG A 23 -2.81 5.67 -4.44
C ARG A 23 -2.49 7.17 -4.37
N VAL A 24 -3.30 8.02 -4.97
CA VAL A 24 -3.22 9.48 -4.80
C VAL A 24 -4.22 9.95 -3.75
N TRP A 25 -5.44 9.42 -3.77
CA TRP A 25 -6.51 9.85 -2.88
C TRP A 25 -6.20 9.57 -1.41
N LEU A 26 -5.74 8.35 -1.10
CA LEU A 26 -5.45 7.92 0.27
C LEU A 26 -4.42 8.83 0.97
N PRO A 27 -3.22 9.07 0.40
CA PRO A 27 -2.27 9.98 1.02
C PRO A 27 -2.76 11.43 1.01
N SER A 28 -3.50 11.87 -0.02
CA SER A 28 -4.03 13.24 -0.07
C SER A 28 -5.00 13.55 1.07
N VAL A 29 -5.79 12.55 1.51
CA VAL A 29 -6.66 12.71 2.68
C VAL A 29 -5.83 13.06 3.92
N ILE A 30 -4.66 12.44 4.10
CA ILE A 30 -3.82 12.64 5.29
C ILE A 30 -2.95 13.88 5.16
N THR A 31 -2.24 14.03 4.04
CA THR A 31 -1.23 15.06 3.87
C THR A 31 -1.83 16.44 3.58
N LEU A 32 -2.97 16.50 2.87
CA LEU A 32 -3.59 17.75 2.43
C LEU A 32 -4.84 18.13 3.22
N PHE A 33 -5.72 17.16 3.49
CA PHE A 33 -6.89 17.42 4.33
C PHE A 33 -6.56 17.27 5.82
N GLY A 34 -5.78 16.26 6.20
CA GLY A 34 -5.34 16.02 7.57
C GLY A 34 -4.34 17.05 8.09
N ARG A 35 -3.46 17.57 7.21
CA ARG A 35 -2.46 18.63 7.50
C ARG A 35 -1.63 18.35 8.76
N ALA A 36 -0.93 17.22 8.79
CA ALA A 36 -0.07 16.83 9.94
C ALA A 36 -0.84 16.86 11.29
N ALA A 37 -2.02 16.23 11.31
CA ALA A 37 -2.91 16.15 12.47
C ALA A 37 -3.52 17.48 12.96
N GLU A 38 -3.43 18.58 12.20
CA GLU A 38 -4.20 19.80 12.49
C GLU A 38 -5.71 19.57 12.38
N THR A 39 -6.14 18.72 11.45
CA THR A 39 -7.56 18.38 11.29
C THR A 39 -7.95 17.26 12.25
N PRO A 40 -8.98 17.46 13.10
CA PRO A 40 -9.48 16.42 14.00
C PRO A 40 -9.79 15.09 13.29
N ALA A 41 -9.43 13.98 13.93
CA ALA A 41 -9.60 12.63 13.38
C ALA A 41 -11.05 12.32 12.96
N GLU A 42 -12.04 12.85 13.67
CA GLU A 42 -13.46 12.66 13.34
C GLU A 42 -13.83 13.36 12.03
N LEU A 43 -13.28 14.55 11.77
CA LEU A 43 -13.50 15.28 10.51
C LEU A 43 -12.77 14.62 9.35
N LEU A 44 -11.54 14.14 9.58
CA LEU A 44 -10.79 13.34 8.62
C LEU A 44 -11.55 12.08 8.21
N GLY A 45 -12.04 11.33 9.20
CA GLY A 45 -12.85 10.12 9.00
C GLY A 45 -14.17 10.42 8.28
N ALA A 46 -14.88 11.49 8.67
CA ALA A 46 -16.13 11.89 8.02
C ALA A 46 -15.91 12.31 6.56
N PHE A 47 -14.85 13.08 6.28
CA PHE A 47 -14.47 13.44 4.91
C PHE A 47 -14.15 12.20 4.07
N ALA A 48 -13.32 11.29 4.59
CA ALA A 48 -12.95 10.07 3.90
C ALA A 48 -14.17 9.18 3.59
N LEU A 49 -15.02 8.91 4.58
CA LEU A 49 -16.19 8.04 4.44
C LEU A 49 -17.31 8.66 3.60
N GLY A 50 -17.44 9.99 3.59
CA GLY A 50 -18.48 10.71 2.86
C GLY A 50 -18.55 10.36 1.38
N TRP A 51 -17.40 10.19 0.71
CA TRP A 51 -17.32 9.81 -0.71
C TRP A 51 -17.85 8.39 -0.99
N PHE A 52 -17.63 7.46 -0.07
CA PHE A 52 -18.14 6.09 -0.18
C PHE A 52 -19.64 6.02 0.14
N VAL A 53 -20.11 6.81 1.10
CA VAL A 53 -21.54 6.95 1.40
C VAL A 53 -22.28 7.57 0.22
N LEU A 54 -21.72 8.60 -0.42
CA LEU A 54 -22.29 9.22 -1.62
C LEU A 54 -22.46 8.22 -2.76
N ALA A 55 -21.49 7.31 -2.93
CA ALA A 55 -21.55 6.27 -3.95
C ALA A 55 -22.71 5.27 -3.75
N LEU A 56 -23.35 5.20 -2.57
CA LEU A 56 -24.53 4.34 -2.35
C LEU A 56 -25.72 4.73 -3.25
N ALA A 57 -25.73 5.94 -3.79
CA ALA A 57 -26.71 6.38 -4.78
C ALA A 57 -26.48 5.78 -6.18
N ALA A 58 -25.26 5.33 -6.49
CA ALA A 58 -24.86 4.90 -7.84
C ALA A 58 -25.71 3.75 -8.41
N PRO A 59 -26.07 2.69 -7.67
CA PRO A 59 -26.95 1.63 -8.19
C PRO A 59 -28.36 2.16 -8.55
N GLY A 60 -28.84 3.17 -7.82
CA GLY A 60 -30.09 3.87 -8.14
C GLY A 60 -29.98 4.67 -9.43
N LEU A 61 -28.85 5.37 -9.63
CA LEU A 61 -28.54 6.10 -10.85
C LEU A 61 -28.45 5.18 -12.07
N VAL A 62 -27.71 4.06 -11.95
CA VAL A 62 -27.58 3.02 -12.99
C VAL A 62 -28.94 2.45 -13.39
N ARG A 63 -29.83 2.21 -12.42
CA ARG A 63 -31.19 1.73 -12.70
C ARG A 63 -32.06 2.77 -13.41
N ARG A 64 -31.94 4.05 -13.04
CA ARG A 64 -32.78 5.13 -13.59
C ARG A 64 -32.34 5.61 -14.97
N LEU A 65 -31.05 5.85 -15.16
CA LEU A 65 -30.49 6.43 -16.39
C LEU A 65 -29.94 5.37 -17.34
N GLY A 66 -29.80 4.12 -16.88
CA GLY A 66 -29.27 3.01 -17.66
C GLY A 66 -27.77 2.80 -17.43
N VAL A 67 -27.36 1.53 -17.47
CA VAL A 67 -26.00 1.10 -17.16
C VAL A 67 -24.95 1.62 -18.14
N ARG A 68 -25.30 1.77 -19.42
CA ARG A 68 -24.39 2.21 -20.49
C ARG A 68 -23.99 3.69 -20.35
N PRO A 69 -24.94 4.66 -20.34
CA PRO A 69 -24.56 6.07 -20.24
C PRO A 69 -23.86 6.38 -18.92
N VAL A 70 -24.34 5.81 -17.80
CA VAL A 70 -23.70 6.01 -16.48
C VAL A 70 -22.30 5.41 -16.44
N GLY A 71 -22.14 4.16 -16.91
CA GLY A 71 -20.84 3.48 -16.91
C GLY A 71 -19.80 4.14 -17.81
N LEU A 72 -20.18 4.60 -19.00
CA LEU A 72 -19.26 5.27 -19.92
C LEU A 72 -18.88 6.67 -19.46
N ALA A 73 -19.83 7.45 -18.91
CA ALA A 73 -19.53 8.76 -18.34
C ALA A 73 -18.58 8.62 -17.15
N ALA A 74 -18.86 7.69 -16.23
CA ALA A 74 -18.00 7.43 -15.07
C ALA A 74 -16.60 6.94 -15.49
N ALA A 75 -16.51 6.06 -16.49
CA ALA A 75 -15.21 5.63 -17.06
C ALA A 75 -14.43 6.80 -17.68
N GLY A 76 -15.12 7.69 -18.42
CA GLY A 76 -14.53 8.88 -19.02
C GLY A 76 -13.97 9.86 -17.99
N VAL A 77 -14.74 10.15 -16.93
CA VAL A 77 -14.28 11.01 -15.82
C VAL A 77 -13.11 10.37 -15.10
N LEU A 78 -13.19 9.08 -14.77
CA LEU A 78 -12.09 8.35 -14.12
C LEU A 78 -10.81 8.41 -14.97
N ALA A 79 -10.92 8.20 -16.28
CA ALA A 79 -9.81 8.26 -17.23
C ALA A 79 -9.16 9.64 -17.29
N VAL A 80 -9.96 10.70 -17.43
CA VAL A 80 -9.47 12.08 -17.49
C VAL A 80 -8.79 12.45 -16.18
N VAL A 81 -9.44 12.20 -15.04
CA VAL A 81 -8.85 12.48 -13.73
C VAL A 81 -7.54 11.73 -13.54
N ARG A 82 -7.48 10.43 -13.88
CA ARG A 82 -6.26 9.65 -13.72
C ARG A 82 -5.09 10.18 -14.56
N LEU A 83 -5.34 10.77 -15.73
CA LEU A 83 -4.29 11.46 -16.52
C LEU A 83 -3.93 12.83 -15.94
N LEU A 84 -4.91 13.59 -15.43
CA LEU A 84 -4.65 14.86 -14.75
C LEU A 84 -3.79 14.67 -13.50
N LEU A 85 -4.01 13.58 -12.75
CA LEU A 85 -3.19 13.23 -11.59
C LEU A 85 -1.75 12.87 -11.98
N THR A 86 -1.51 12.30 -13.17
CA THR A 86 -0.15 12.06 -13.70
C THR A 86 0.65 13.35 -13.93
N ALA A 87 -0.03 14.48 -14.16
CA ALA A 87 0.64 15.78 -14.23
C ALA A 87 1.15 16.26 -12.86
N GLY A 88 0.76 15.61 -11.76
CA GLY A 88 1.16 15.95 -10.40
C GLY A 88 0.73 17.38 -9.99
N PRO A 89 -0.57 17.71 -9.99
CA PRO A 89 -1.01 19.09 -9.72
C PRO A 89 -0.70 19.59 -8.30
N GLY A 90 -0.54 18.68 -7.32
CA GLY A 90 -0.32 19.02 -5.91
C GLY A 90 -1.51 19.75 -5.27
N GLY A 91 -1.41 19.95 -3.95
CA GLY A 91 -2.29 20.79 -3.15
C GLY A 91 -3.78 20.53 -3.34
N THR A 92 -4.56 21.63 -3.28
CA THR A 92 -6.03 21.58 -3.36
C THR A 92 -6.52 20.94 -4.68
N ALA A 93 -5.84 21.18 -5.80
CA ALA A 93 -6.20 20.59 -7.08
C ALA A 93 -6.07 19.06 -7.05
N GLN A 94 -4.97 18.52 -6.50
CA GLN A 94 -4.78 17.08 -6.33
C GLN A 94 -5.89 16.46 -5.46
N LEU A 95 -6.18 17.05 -4.30
CA LEU A 95 -7.19 16.53 -3.37
C LEU A 95 -8.56 16.38 -4.05
N TRP A 96 -9.05 17.44 -4.70
CA TRP A 96 -10.38 17.41 -5.31
C TRP A 96 -10.44 16.60 -6.60
N LEU A 97 -9.37 16.57 -7.41
CA LEU A 97 -9.27 15.67 -8.55
C LEU A 97 -9.33 14.21 -8.08
N ALA A 98 -8.54 13.84 -7.06
CA ALA A 98 -8.54 12.49 -6.52
C ALA A 98 -9.92 12.10 -5.95
N CYS A 99 -10.62 13.02 -5.28
CA CYS A 99 -11.98 12.79 -4.80
C CYS A 99 -12.98 12.57 -5.94
N ALA A 100 -12.92 13.39 -6.99
CA ALA A 100 -13.76 13.22 -8.18
C ALA A 100 -13.47 11.90 -8.90
N GLY A 101 -12.19 11.52 -9.00
CA GLY A 101 -11.76 10.24 -9.56
C GLY A 101 -12.25 9.05 -8.75
N LEU A 102 -12.15 9.11 -7.41
CA LEU A 102 -12.68 8.08 -6.52
C LEU A 102 -14.19 7.90 -6.74
N LEU A 103 -14.97 8.98 -6.69
CA LEU A 103 -16.42 8.90 -6.88
C LEU A 103 -16.77 8.33 -8.26
N ALA A 104 -16.10 8.82 -9.32
CA ALA A 104 -16.28 8.30 -10.67
C ALA A 104 -15.95 6.80 -10.75
N GLY A 105 -14.87 6.37 -10.10
CA GLY A 105 -14.48 4.96 -10.02
C GLY A 105 -15.49 4.08 -9.28
N LEU A 106 -16.06 4.56 -8.17
CA LEU A 106 -17.11 3.85 -7.42
C LEU A 106 -18.41 3.75 -8.23
N VAL A 107 -18.79 4.82 -8.95
CA VAL A 107 -19.95 4.81 -9.85
C VAL A 107 -19.72 3.85 -11.03
N TRP A 108 -18.52 3.87 -11.62
CA TRP A 108 -18.12 2.94 -12.66
C TRP A 108 -18.16 1.49 -12.17
N LEU A 109 -17.66 1.22 -10.96
CA LEU A 109 -17.67 -0.11 -10.36
C LEU A 109 -19.10 -0.64 -10.15
N ALA A 110 -20.02 0.23 -9.71
CA ALA A 110 -21.43 -0.11 -9.60
C ALA A 110 -22.07 -0.45 -10.96
N ALA A 111 -21.71 0.28 -12.02
CA ALA A 111 -22.16 0.01 -13.38
C ALA A 111 -21.53 -1.27 -13.96
N ALA A 112 -20.25 -1.51 -13.70
CA ALA A 112 -19.56 -2.75 -14.07
C ALA A 112 -20.21 -3.96 -13.38
N ALA A 113 -20.58 -3.83 -12.11
CA ALA A 113 -21.29 -4.88 -11.37
C ALA A 113 -22.69 -5.17 -11.91
N ALA A 114 -23.36 -4.17 -12.47
CA ALA A 114 -24.63 -4.39 -13.17
C ALA A 114 -24.43 -5.23 -14.45
N LEU A 115 -23.32 -5.05 -15.18
CA LEU A 115 -23.00 -5.76 -16.43
C LEU A 115 -22.35 -7.13 -16.26
N VAL A 116 -21.56 -7.31 -15.20
CA VAL A 116 -20.70 -8.49 -15.02
C VAL A 116 -21.22 -9.34 -13.87
N ASP A 117 -21.80 -10.47 -14.22
CA ASP A 117 -22.31 -11.50 -13.32
C ASP A 117 -21.20 -12.41 -12.76
N ARG A 118 -20.06 -12.54 -13.46
CA ARG A 118 -18.89 -13.32 -13.02
C ARG A 118 -17.62 -12.46 -12.97
N PRO A 119 -17.41 -11.69 -11.88
CA PRO A 119 -16.37 -10.66 -11.83
C PRO A 119 -14.99 -11.19 -11.43
N VAL A 120 -14.90 -12.39 -10.85
CA VAL A 120 -13.68 -12.87 -10.16
C VAL A 120 -12.45 -12.86 -11.06
N ALA A 121 -12.57 -13.32 -12.31
CA ALA A 121 -11.44 -13.29 -13.24
C ALA A 121 -10.96 -11.85 -13.55
N GLY A 122 -11.88 -10.90 -13.70
CA GLY A 122 -11.53 -9.50 -13.99
C GLY A 122 -10.92 -8.81 -12.78
N LEU A 123 -11.49 -9.02 -11.58
CA LEU A 123 -10.93 -8.52 -10.33
C LEU A 123 -9.52 -9.09 -10.09
N ALA A 124 -9.34 -10.41 -10.25
CA ALA A 124 -8.06 -11.06 -10.04
C ALA A 124 -6.99 -10.58 -11.01
N LEU A 125 -7.32 -10.46 -12.31
CA LEU A 125 -6.37 -9.94 -13.31
C LEU A 125 -6.05 -8.46 -13.10
N GLY A 126 -7.00 -7.64 -12.65
CA GLY A 126 -6.77 -6.24 -12.32
C GLY A 126 -5.83 -6.08 -11.12
N LEU A 127 -6.08 -6.82 -10.03
CA LEU A 127 -5.23 -6.84 -8.83
C LEU A 127 -3.81 -7.34 -9.15
N ALA A 128 -3.69 -8.49 -9.82
CA ALA A 128 -2.40 -9.05 -10.18
C ALA A 128 -1.64 -8.17 -11.18
N GLY A 129 -2.33 -7.63 -12.20
CA GLY A 129 -1.74 -6.73 -13.18
C GLY A 129 -1.24 -5.42 -12.56
N ASN A 130 -2.01 -4.85 -11.61
CA ASN A 130 -1.58 -3.66 -10.88
C ASN A 130 -0.34 -3.95 -10.01
N ALA A 131 -0.30 -5.07 -9.29
CA ALA A 131 0.86 -5.48 -8.50
C ALA A 131 2.10 -5.74 -9.36
N VAL A 132 1.94 -6.36 -10.53
CA VAL A 132 3.02 -6.54 -11.53
C VAL A 132 3.54 -5.20 -12.01
N GLY A 133 2.66 -4.27 -12.40
CA GLY A 133 3.06 -2.93 -12.83
C GLY A 133 3.82 -2.18 -11.74
N HIS A 134 3.31 -2.22 -10.51
CA HIS A 134 3.93 -1.58 -9.35
C HIS A 134 5.30 -2.19 -9.02
N ALA A 135 5.47 -3.51 -9.13
CA ALA A 135 6.77 -4.18 -8.99
C ALA A 135 7.76 -3.83 -10.11
N LEU A 136 7.31 -3.79 -11.37
CA LEU A 136 8.14 -3.42 -12.53
C LEU A 136 8.61 -1.96 -12.46
N LEU A 137 7.90 -1.11 -11.73
CA LEU A 137 8.24 0.29 -11.48
C LEU A 137 8.96 0.49 -10.13
N GLY A 138 9.50 -0.57 -9.52
CA GLY A 138 10.33 -0.46 -8.31
C GLY A 138 9.55 -0.02 -7.08
N THR A 139 8.24 -0.29 -7.04
CA THR A 139 7.28 0.16 -6.01
C THR A 139 6.92 1.64 -6.06
N GLU A 140 7.36 2.41 -7.05
CA GLU A 140 6.90 3.78 -7.31
C GLU A 140 5.80 3.77 -8.39
N ASP A 141 4.55 4.02 -7.98
CA ASP A 141 3.39 3.87 -8.86
C ASP A 141 3.46 4.77 -10.10
N LEU A 142 2.85 4.31 -11.19
CA LEU A 142 2.83 5.01 -12.47
C LEU A 142 2.20 6.41 -12.37
N VAL A 143 1.22 6.61 -11.48
CA VAL A 143 0.53 7.89 -11.30
C VAL A 143 1.46 9.00 -10.80
N TRP A 144 2.51 8.66 -10.05
CA TRP A 144 3.48 9.61 -9.50
C TRP A 144 4.61 9.96 -10.49
N ARG A 145 4.66 9.29 -11.64
CA ARG A 145 5.69 9.49 -12.66
C ARG A 145 5.22 10.53 -13.69
N GLY A 146 5.66 11.78 -13.54
CA GLY A 146 5.29 12.87 -14.46
C GLY A 146 6.13 12.98 -15.74
N GLY A 147 7.20 12.19 -15.88
CA GLY A 147 8.13 12.23 -17.02
C GLY A 147 7.63 11.49 -18.26
N VAL A 148 8.48 11.44 -19.31
CA VAL A 148 8.17 10.77 -20.60
C VAL A 148 7.72 9.33 -20.41
N LEU A 149 8.41 8.58 -19.55
CA LEU A 149 8.06 7.18 -19.22
C LEU A 149 6.66 7.08 -18.59
N GLY A 150 6.34 8.02 -17.69
CA GLY A 150 5.05 8.04 -17.01
C GLY A 150 3.90 8.26 -17.98
N TRP A 151 4.01 9.27 -18.85
CA TRP A 151 3.01 9.56 -19.87
C TRP A 151 2.90 8.47 -20.93
N SER A 152 4.03 7.89 -21.37
CA SER A 152 4.05 6.86 -22.41
C SER A 152 3.41 5.54 -21.98
N LEU A 153 3.33 5.26 -20.68
CA LEU A 153 2.61 4.11 -20.14
C LEU A 153 1.18 4.47 -19.69
N SER A 154 0.99 5.68 -19.16
CA SER A 154 -0.29 6.18 -18.65
C SER A 154 -1.36 6.31 -19.73
N VAL A 155 -1.00 6.93 -20.86
CA VAL A 155 -1.96 7.17 -21.96
C VAL A 155 -2.44 5.85 -22.55
N PRO A 156 -1.58 4.88 -22.92
CA PRO A 156 -2.04 3.59 -23.42
C PRO A 156 -2.91 2.81 -22.41
N LEU A 157 -2.57 2.82 -21.11
CA LEU A 157 -3.38 2.18 -20.08
C LEU A 157 -4.81 2.73 -20.05
N VAL A 158 -4.94 4.05 -20.04
CA VAL A 158 -6.24 4.74 -20.01
C VAL A 158 -7.02 4.54 -21.30
N LEU A 159 -6.35 4.61 -22.46
CA LEU A 159 -6.99 4.34 -23.75
C LEU A 159 -7.46 2.89 -23.87
N ALA A 160 -6.67 1.93 -23.40
CA ALA A 160 -7.05 0.52 -23.36
C ALA A 160 -8.27 0.29 -22.45
N PHE A 161 -8.30 0.94 -21.28
CA PHE A 161 -9.44 0.92 -20.38
C PHE A 161 -10.72 1.45 -21.06
N LEU A 162 -10.66 2.64 -21.65
CA LEU A 162 -11.80 3.25 -22.33
C LEU A 162 -12.28 2.43 -23.52
N ALA A 163 -11.36 1.89 -24.32
CA ALA A 163 -11.69 1.02 -25.44
C ALA A 163 -12.38 -0.27 -24.97
N ALA A 164 -11.86 -0.92 -23.94
CA ALA A 164 -12.47 -2.12 -23.37
C ALA A 164 -13.86 -1.83 -22.77
N ALA A 165 -14.01 -0.73 -22.03
CA ALA A 165 -15.29 -0.30 -21.46
C ALA A 165 -16.34 0.02 -22.54
N GLY A 166 -15.94 0.74 -23.60
CA GLY A 166 -16.79 1.05 -24.75
C GLY A 166 -17.25 -0.22 -25.48
N LEU A 167 -16.33 -1.12 -25.78
CA LEU A 167 -16.63 -2.40 -26.45
C LEU A 167 -17.51 -3.32 -25.60
N ALA A 168 -17.29 -3.35 -24.27
CA ALA A 168 -18.13 -4.09 -23.34
C ALA A 168 -19.55 -3.51 -23.29
N ALA A 169 -19.69 -2.18 -23.27
CA ALA A 169 -20.98 -1.49 -23.23
C ALA A 169 -21.78 -1.62 -24.54
N ALA A 170 -21.12 -1.65 -25.70
CA ALA A 170 -21.79 -1.65 -27.01
C ALA A 170 -22.59 -2.93 -27.31
N ARG A 171 -22.17 -4.09 -26.78
CA ARG A 171 -22.84 -5.38 -27.09
C ARG A 171 -24.17 -5.52 -26.34
N ARG A 172 -25.24 -5.91 -27.05
CA ARG A 172 -26.57 -6.15 -26.47
C ARG A 172 -26.55 -7.44 -25.62
N PRO A 173 -27.07 -7.44 -24.38
CA PRO A 173 -27.44 -8.69 -23.72
C PRO A 173 -28.62 -9.31 -24.49
N GLY A 174 -28.46 -10.50 -25.07
CA GLY A 174 -29.58 -11.29 -25.59
C GLY A 174 -29.64 -11.64 -27.09
N MET A 175 -28.53 -11.68 -27.84
CA MET A 175 -28.54 -12.48 -29.09
C MET A 175 -28.04 -13.88 -28.76
N PRO A 176 -28.91 -14.91 -28.71
CA PRO A 176 -28.42 -16.29 -28.70
C PRO A 176 -27.53 -16.48 -29.92
N SER A 177 -26.37 -17.10 -29.71
CA SER A 177 -25.62 -17.71 -30.82
C SER A 177 -26.63 -18.58 -31.57
N ALA A 178 -26.77 -18.40 -32.89
CA ALA A 178 -27.60 -19.26 -33.71
C ALA A 178 -27.30 -20.72 -33.34
N ALA A 179 -28.24 -21.37 -32.68
CA ALA A 179 -28.16 -22.81 -32.45
C ALA A 179 -28.21 -23.46 -33.84
N PRO A 180 -27.45 -24.55 -34.08
CA PRO A 180 -27.68 -25.34 -35.27
C PRO A 180 -29.14 -25.80 -35.24
N THR A 181 -29.82 -25.62 -36.37
CA THR A 181 -31.20 -26.07 -36.61
C THR A 181 -31.43 -27.45 -36.02
N PRO A 182 -32.47 -27.66 -35.18
CA PRO A 182 -32.80 -28.99 -34.71
C PRO A 182 -33.16 -29.85 -35.93
N GLY A 183 -32.48 -30.99 -36.07
CA GLY A 183 -32.89 -32.03 -37.00
C GLY A 183 -34.31 -32.52 -36.69
N PRO A 184 -34.97 -33.22 -37.64
CA PRO A 184 -36.38 -33.56 -37.52
C PRO A 184 -36.64 -34.41 -36.28
N VAL A 185 -37.60 -33.96 -35.47
CA VAL A 185 -38.06 -34.63 -34.25
C VAL A 185 -38.97 -35.79 -34.64
N SER A 186 -38.64 -37.01 -34.17
CA SER A 186 -39.54 -38.16 -34.24
C SER A 186 -40.75 -37.96 -33.32
N PRO A 187 -41.98 -38.26 -33.76
CA PRO A 187 -43.17 -38.07 -32.95
C PRO A 187 -43.39 -39.30 -32.08
N ASP A 188 -42.92 -39.29 -30.84
CA ASP A 188 -43.45 -40.21 -29.82
C ASP A 188 -43.10 -39.72 -28.41
N ARG A 189 -44.08 -39.06 -27.76
CA ARG A 189 -44.44 -39.14 -26.34
C ARG A 189 -45.28 -37.92 -25.94
N PHE A 190 -46.58 -38.04 -26.17
CA PHE A 190 -47.58 -37.33 -25.38
C PHE A 190 -47.78 -38.08 -24.07
N GLY A 191 -47.66 -37.39 -22.93
CA GLY A 191 -48.13 -37.90 -21.63
C GLY A 191 -47.20 -37.63 -20.46
N ALA A 192 -47.16 -36.39 -19.97
CA ALA A 192 -46.91 -36.10 -18.55
C ALA A 192 -47.46 -34.72 -18.22
N ALA A 193 -48.29 -34.67 -17.16
CA ALA A 193 -48.94 -33.48 -16.66
C ALA A 193 -47.92 -32.38 -16.32
N SER A 194 -48.21 -31.15 -16.73
CA SER A 194 -47.47 -29.95 -16.36
C SER A 194 -47.61 -29.66 -14.87
N GLU A 195 -46.57 -29.94 -14.08
CA GLU A 195 -46.43 -29.33 -12.76
C GLU A 195 -46.31 -27.80 -12.88
N PRO A 196 -46.89 -27.01 -11.95
CA PRO A 196 -46.70 -25.58 -11.93
C PRO A 196 -45.22 -25.28 -11.66
N VAL A 197 -44.56 -24.65 -12.63
CA VAL A 197 -43.20 -24.11 -12.49
C VAL A 197 -43.22 -23.13 -11.32
N ARG A 198 -42.68 -23.55 -10.16
CA ARG A 198 -42.35 -22.62 -9.08
C ARG A 198 -41.38 -21.59 -9.66
N GLU A 199 -41.80 -20.33 -9.74
CA GLU A 199 -40.92 -19.21 -10.01
C GLU A 199 -39.83 -19.16 -8.93
N THR A 200 -38.69 -19.79 -9.21
CA THR A 200 -37.49 -19.62 -8.43
C THR A 200 -37.01 -18.18 -8.65
N PRO A 201 -36.81 -17.37 -7.58
CA PRO A 201 -36.35 -16.01 -7.73
C PRO A 201 -35.00 -16.01 -8.46
N PRO A 202 -34.74 -15.04 -9.36
CA PRO A 202 -33.48 -14.98 -10.11
C PRO A 202 -32.31 -14.98 -9.12
N VAL A 203 -31.55 -16.06 -9.15
CA VAL A 203 -30.41 -16.27 -8.24
C VAL A 203 -29.36 -15.21 -8.58
N ALA A 204 -28.96 -14.44 -7.57
CA ALA A 204 -28.06 -13.29 -7.74
C ALA A 204 -26.59 -13.73 -7.94
N ALA A 205 -26.29 -14.34 -9.08
CA ALA A 205 -24.93 -14.69 -9.50
C ALA A 205 -23.99 -13.49 -9.35
N GLY A 206 -22.77 -13.73 -8.87
CA GLY A 206 -21.73 -12.71 -8.69
C GLY A 206 -21.91 -11.75 -7.51
N ARG A 207 -23.07 -11.72 -6.84
CA ARG A 207 -23.34 -10.75 -5.74
C ARG A 207 -22.31 -10.86 -4.61
N ARG A 208 -21.90 -12.08 -4.24
CA ARG A 208 -20.90 -12.30 -3.18
C ARG A 208 -19.52 -11.82 -3.61
N ALA A 209 -19.10 -12.15 -4.82
CA ALA A 209 -17.84 -11.68 -5.37
C ALA A 209 -17.77 -10.14 -5.41
N TRP A 210 -18.87 -9.48 -5.79
CA TRP A 210 -18.97 -8.01 -5.74
C TRP A 210 -18.94 -7.44 -4.33
N LEU A 211 -19.60 -8.08 -3.36
CA LEU A 211 -19.52 -7.67 -1.95
C LEU A 211 -18.07 -7.75 -1.43
N LEU A 212 -17.32 -8.74 -1.86
CA LEU A 212 -15.91 -8.92 -1.47
C LEU A 212 -14.93 -8.06 -2.26
N CYS A 213 -15.37 -7.26 -3.24
CA CYS A 213 -14.47 -6.43 -4.05
C CYS A 213 -13.62 -5.50 -3.19
N GLY A 214 -14.22 -4.76 -2.25
CA GLY A 214 -13.49 -3.85 -1.34
C GLY A 214 -12.58 -4.58 -0.34
N PRO A 215 -13.06 -5.54 0.46
CA PRO A 215 -12.20 -6.32 1.35
C PRO A 215 -11.04 -7.02 0.64
N ALA A 216 -11.26 -7.52 -0.59
CA ALA A 216 -10.21 -8.11 -1.39
C ALA A 216 -9.19 -7.07 -1.89
N LEU A 217 -9.63 -5.87 -2.29
CA LEU A 217 -8.73 -4.76 -2.62
C LEU A 217 -7.86 -4.38 -1.43
N LEU A 218 -8.42 -4.31 -0.21
CA LEU A 218 -7.66 -4.03 1.01
C LEU A 218 -6.57 -5.08 1.23
N LEU A 219 -6.95 -6.36 1.31
CA LEU A 219 -6.02 -7.45 1.61
C LEU A 219 -4.98 -7.67 0.51
N ALA A 220 -5.37 -7.45 -0.75
CA ALA A 220 -4.45 -7.50 -1.88
C ALA A 220 -3.39 -6.41 -1.76
N ASN A 221 -3.77 -5.14 -1.60
CA ASN A 221 -2.81 -4.04 -1.66
C ASN A 221 -2.07 -3.78 -0.35
N GLN A 222 -2.59 -4.24 0.79
CA GLN A 222 -1.91 -4.14 2.09
C GLN A 222 -0.93 -5.31 2.33
N ILE A 223 -1.23 -6.51 1.82
CA ILE A 223 -0.51 -7.73 2.20
C ILE A 223 -0.15 -8.61 1.00
N ALA A 224 -1.15 -9.21 0.34
CA ALA A 224 -0.92 -10.33 -0.58
C ALA A 224 -0.18 -9.95 -1.86
N LEU A 225 -0.63 -8.87 -2.49
CA LEU A 225 -0.22 -8.37 -3.79
C LEU A 225 0.42 -6.97 -3.65
N ALA A 226 1.23 -6.79 -2.60
CA ALA A 226 1.86 -5.53 -2.22
C ALA A 226 3.38 -5.61 -2.45
N PRO A 227 3.91 -5.12 -3.59
CA PRO A 227 5.34 -5.23 -3.91
C PRO A 227 6.28 -4.63 -2.87
N ALA A 228 5.89 -3.54 -2.22
CA ALA A 228 6.66 -2.95 -1.12
C ALA A 228 6.79 -3.90 0.08
N VAL A 229 5.74 -4.66 0.42
CA VAL A 229 5.81 -5.69 1.48
C VAL A 229 6.72 -6.85 1.06
N TRP A 230 6.73 -7.23 -0.22
CA TRP A 230 7.66 -8.24 -0.73
C TRP A 230 9.12 -7.78 -0.60
N SER A 231 9.39 -6.51 -0.94
CA SER A 231 10.70 -5.85 -0.79
C SER A 231 11.11 -5.76 0.69
N ALA A 232 10.22 -5.29 1.56
CA ALA A 232 10.44 -5.24 3.01
C ALA A 232 10.75 -6.61 3.60
N ALA A 233 10.07 -7.65 3.14
CA ALA A 233 10.29 -9.02 3.58
C ALA A 233 11.63 -9.61 3.11
N ALA A 234 12.14 -9.17 1.96
CA ALA A 234 13.44 -9.59 1.41
C ALA A 234 14.62 -9.02 2.21
N GLY A 235 14.42 -7.88 2.89
CA GLY A 235 15.40 -7.22 3.75
C GLY A 235 16.55 -6.53 3.01
N THR A 236 17.37 -5.76 3.72
CA THR A 236 18.61 -5.15 3.19
C THR A 236 19.72 -5.12 4.25
N GLY A 237 20.88 -5.73 3.96
CA GLY A 237 22.13 -5.69 4.73
C GLY A 237 22.79 -7.07 4.97
N SER A 238 23.85 -7.14 5.80
CA SER A 238 24.72 -8.33 5.97
C SER A 238 24.02 -9.53 6.65
N PRO A 239 24.35 -10.79 6.28
CA PRO A 239 23.79 -12.03 6.85
C PRO A 239 23.96 -12.23 8.38
N ASP A 240 24.75 -11.41 9.06
CA ASP A 240 25.03 -11.52 10.49
C ASP A 240 24.00 -10.76 11.40
N PHE A 241 22.96 -10.13 10.84
CA PHE A 241 22.04 -9.23 11.57
C PHE A 241 20.57 -9.67 11.56
N PRO A 242 20.13 -10.56 12.48
CA PRO A 242 18.72 -10.95 12.55
C PRO A 242 17.83 -9.73 12.90
N GLY A 243 16.97 -9.34 11.95
CA GLY A 243 15.90 -8.34 12.16
C GLY A 243 16.13 -6.97 11.50
N LEU A 244 17.33 -6.69 11.00
CA LEU A 244 17.71 -5.38 10.45
C LEU A 244 18.22 -5.44 9.01
N ALA A 245 18.41 -6.66 8.52
CA ALA A 245 18.87 -7.02 7.20
C ALA A 245 18.69 -8.51 6.97
N ARG A 246 18.25 -8.95 5.79
CA ARG A 246 18.34 -10.37 5.42
C ARG A 246 19.26 -10.47 4.20
N PRO A 247 20.06 -11.56 4.09
CA PRO A 247 20.69 -11.85 2.81
C PRO A 247 19.59 -11.87 1.75
N ALA A 248 19.84 -11.30 0.57
CA ALA A 248 18.89 -11.24 -0.52
C ALA A 248 18.43 -12.66 -0.89
N VAL A 249 17.35 -13.14 -0.29
CA VAL A 249 16.64 -14.33 -0.74
C VAL A 249 15.97 -13.92 -2.04
N PRO A 250 15.99 -14.74 -3.11
CA PRO A 250 15.27 -14.42 -4.34
C PRO A 250 13.84 -14.02 -3.98
N VAL A 251 13.48 -12.80 -4.35
CA VAL A 251 12.23 -12.18 -3.92
C VAL A 251 11.07 -13.05 -4.42
N LEU A 252 10.27 -13.54 -3.48
CA LEU A 252 9.18 -14.46 -3.79
C LEU A 252 7.92 -13.75 -4.28
N GLY A 253 8.00 -12.48 -4.68
CA GLY A 253 6.87 -11.69 -5.17
C GLY A 253 6.19 -12.32 -6.38
N GLY A 254 6.97 -12.93 -7.28
CA GLY A 254 6.43 -13.78 -8.36
C GLY A 254 5.57 -14.93 -7.82
N TYR A 255 5.99 -15.60 -6.74
CA TYR A 255 5.20 -16.66 -6.12
C TYR A 255 3.91 -16.14 -5.49
N ALA A 256 3.87 -14.92 -4.96
CA ALA A 256 2.62 -14.34 -4.46
C ALA A 256 1.59 -14.19 -5.59
N VAL A 257 2.00 -13.65 -6.75
CA VAL A 257 1.15 -13.55 -7.94
C VAL A 257 0.74 -14.93 -8.45
N LEU A 258 1.68 -15.87 -8.50
CA LEU A 258 1.41 -17.25 -8.90
C LEU A 258 0.37 -17.91 -7.99
N LEU A 259 0.58 -17.87 -6.67
CA LEU A 259 -0.31 -18.50 -5.68
C LEU A 259 -1.71 -17.88 -5.71
N PHE A 260 -1.80 -16.55 -5.81
CA PHE A 260 -3.07 -15.85 -5.93
C PHE A 260 -3.82 -16.27 -7.20
N LEU A 261 -3.18 -16.19 -8.36
CA LEU A 261 -3.82 -16.55 -9.63
C LEU A 261 -4.09 -18.06 -9.73
N ALA A 262 -3.23 -18.91 -9.18
CA ALA A 262 -3.45 -20.35 -9.09
C ALA A 262 -4.68 -20.66 -8.24
N GLY A 263 -4.83 -20.01 -7.07
CA GLY A 263 -6.01 -20.12 -6.22
C GLY A 263 -7.30 -19.70 -6.93
N VAL A 264 -7.23 -18.71 -7.83
CA VAL A 264 -8.37 -18.25 -8.64
C VAL A 264 -8.68 -19.21 -9.80
N LEU A 265 -7.65 -19.67 -10.51
CA LEU A 265 -7.79 -20.25 -11.85
C LEU A 265 -7.66 -21.77 -11.91
N LEU A 266 -7.05 -22.42 -10.91
CA LEU A 266 -6.83 -23.87 -10.89
C LEU A 266 -7.87 -24.59 -10.01
N ARG A 267 -8.14 -25.85 -10.37
CA ARG A 267 -9.14 -26.69 -9.70
C ARG A 267 -8.58 -27.25 -8.40
N MET A 268 -9.33 -27.09 -7.31
CA MET A 268 -9.14 -27.83 -6.07
C MET A 268 -10.46 -28.52 -5.67
N PRO A 269 -10.44 -29.74 -5.11
CA PRO A 269 -11.65 -30.38 -4.60
C PRO A 269 -12.42 -29.46 -3.64
N THR A 270 -13.71 -29.23 -3.89
CA THR A 270 -14.50 -28.20 -3.20
C THR A 270 -14.50 -28.34 -1.68
N ARG A 271 -14.53 -29.58 -1.16
CA ARG A 271 -14.49 -29.84 0.29
C ARG A 271 -13.19 -29.34 0.92
N LEU A 272 -12.06 -29.58 0.25
CA LEU A 272 -10.75 -29.15 0.72
C LEU A 272 -10.58 -27.64 0.54
N ALA A 273 -10.99 -27.08 -0.60
CA ALA A 273 -10.93 -25.65 -0.90
C ALA A 273 -11.71 -24.80 0.13
N ARG A 274 -12.88 -25.28 0.58
CA ARG A 274 -13.72 -24.59 1.58
C ARG A 274 -13.08 -24.46 2.95
N VAL A 275 -12.07 -25.27 3.27
CA VAL A 275 -11.35 -25.18 4.55
C VAL A 275 -9.99 -24.55 4.33
N LEU A 276 -9.23 -25.03 3.35
CA LEU A 276 -7.86 -24.61 3.11
C LEU A 276 -7.75 -23.10 2.83
N TRP A 277 -8.57 -22.56 1.92
CA TRP A 277 -8.44 -21.15 1.53
C TRP A 277 -8.82 -20.16 2.63
N PRO A 278 -9.96 -20.32 3.33
CA PRO A 278 -10.27 -19.50 4.50
C PRO A 278 -9.20 -19.55 5.59
N VAL A 279 -8.69 -20.75 5.91
CA VAL A 279 -7.65 -20.91 6.94
C VAL A 279 -6.35 -20.25 6.51
N ALA A 280 -5.90 -20.47 5.26
CA ALA A 280 -4.69 -19.84 4.74
C ALA A 280 -4.79 -18.31 4.75
N LEU A 281 -5.96 -17.76 4.39
CA LEU A 281 -6.19 -16.32 4.37
C LEU A 281 -6.08 -15.70 5.77
N VAL A 282 -6.77 -16.28 6.76
CA VAL A 282 -6.76 -15.77 8.14
C VAL A 282 -5.37 -15.96 8.76
N ALA A 283 -4.73 -17.12 8.55
CA ALA A 283 -3.37 -17.36 9.02
C ALA A 283 -2.37 -16.35 8.43
N GLY A 284 -2.46 -16.07 7.12
CA GLY A 284 -1.64 -15.05 6.46
C GLY A 284 -1.81 -13.66 7.06
N ALA A 285 -3.05 -13.23 7.33
CA ALA A 285 -3.32 -11.94 7.96
C ALA A 285 -2.82 -11.86 9.42
N VAL A 286 -2.93 -12.94 10.20
CA VAL A 286 -2.36 -13.00 11.57
C VAL A 286 -0.84 -12.95 11.54
N LEU A 287 -0.20 -13.61 10.57
CA LEU A 287 1.24 -13.54 10.38
C LEU A 287 1.70 -12.13 10.01
N PHE A 288 0.91 -11.38 9.23
CA PHE A 288 1.17 -9.97 8.95
C PHE A 288 1.10 -9.14 10.24
N ALA A 289 0.02 -9.29 11.02
CA ALA A 289 -0.17 -8.60 12.30
C ALA A 289 0.93 -8.87 13.32
N THR A 290 1.67 -9.98 13.17
CA THR A 290 2.77 -10.40 14.04
C THR A 290 4.16 -10.21 13.42
N GLY A 291 4.26 -9.52 12.28
CA GLY A 291 5.54 -9.15 11.65
C GLY A 291 6.25 -10.24 10.84
N ARG A 292 5.60 -11.38 10.56
CA ARG A 292 6.16 -12.48 9.76
C ARG A 292 5.84 -12.31 8.28
N LEU A 293 6.44 -11.30 7.65
CA LEU A 293 6.05 -10.83 6.31
C LEU A 293 6.08 -11.90 5.20
N VAL A 294 7.15 -12.71 5.09
CA VAL A 294 7.27 -13.73 4.01
C VAL A 294 6.10 -14.72 4.01
N PRO A 295 5.85 -15.50 5.08
CA PRO A 295 4.72 -16.41 5.10
C PRO A 295 3.38 -15.65 5.09
N ALA A 296 3.32 -14.42 5.61
CA ALA A 296 2.11 -13.62 5.59
C ALA A 296 1.61 -13.31 4.17
N TYR A 297 2.44 -12.73 3.30
CA TYR A 297 1.98 -12.37 1.96
C TYR A 297 1.71 -13.59 1.08
N LEU A 298 2.49 -14.67 1.21
CA LEU A 298 2.29 -15.90 0.43
C LEU A 298 0.97 -16.61 0.80
N LEU A 299 0.70 -16.77 2.10
CA LEU A 299 -0.53 -17.42 2.57
C LEU A 299 -1.75 -16.53 2.31
N THR A 300 -1.63 -15.21 2.50
CA THR A 300 -2.71 -14.27 2.19
C THR A 300 -3.01 -14.29 0.69
N ALA A 301 -2.00 -14.35 -0.19
CA ALA A 301 -2.18 -14.45 -1.63
C ALA A 301 -2.93 -15.73 -2.05
N ALA A 302 -2.47 -16.90 -1.60
CA ALA A 302 -3.12 -18.18 -1.87
C ALA A 302 -4.56 -18.21 -1.34
N GLY A 303 -4.74 -17.82 -0.08
CA GLY A 303 -6.04 -17.81 0.60
C GLY A 303 -7.03 -16.82 -0.03
N LEU A 304 -6.58 -15.62 -0.39
CA LEU A 304 -7.43 -14.59 -1.00
C LEU A 304 -7.90 -15.01 -2.39
N GLY A 305 -6.98 -15.52 -3.22
CA GLY A 305 -7.30 -16.01 -4.55
C GLY A 305 -8.31 -17.16 -4.50
N GLY A 306 -8.07 -18.14 -3.63
CA GLY A 306 -8.98 -19.26 -3.41
C GLY A 306 -10.34 -18.87 -2.82
N CYS A 307 -10.38 -17.92 -1.87
CA CYS A 307 -11.63 -17.41 -1.32
C CYS A 307 -12.47 -16.68 -2.36
N LEU A 308 -11.85 -15.85 -3.22
CA LEU A 308 -12.54 -15.21 -4.34
C LEU A 308 -13.14 -16.25 -5.28
N ALA A 309 -12.40 -17.31 -5.61
CA ALA A 309 -12.88 -18.40 -6.46
C ALA A 309 -14.17 -19.05 -5.90
N LEU A 310 -14.25 -19.25 -4.58
CA LEU A 310 -15.43 -19.84 -3.91
C LEU A 310 -16.68 -18.93 -3.96
N THR A 311 -16.53 -17.66 -4.32
CA THR A 311 -17.67 -16.73 -4.49
C THR A 311 -18.20 -16.63 -5.91
N ASP A 312 -17.50 -17.21 -6.89
CA ASP A 312 -17.92 -17.22 -8.28
C ASP A 312 -18.95 -18.34 -8.52
N SER A 313 -20.23 -17.97 -8.52
CA SER A 313 -21.34 -18.91 -8.69
C SER A 313 -21.68 -19.08 -10.17
N ALA A 314 -21.72 -20.31 -10.68
CA ALA A 314 -22.52 -20.62 -11.86
C ALA A 314 -23.88 -21.07 -11.35
N THR A 315 -24.89 -20.24 -11.52
CA THR A 315 -26.21 -20.80 -11.81
C THR A 315 -26.13 -21.28 -13.24
N ASP A 316 -26.49 -22.53 -13.50
CA ASP A 316 -26.55 -23.06 -14.88
C ASP A 316 -27.14 -22.00 -15.80
N ASP A 317 -26.47 -21.74 -16.93
CA ASP A 317 -26.88 -20.78 -17.96
C ASP A 317 -28.35 -21.05 -18.43
N ALA A 318 -28.93 -22.20 -18.07
CA ALA A 318 -30.30 -22.63 -18.33
C ALA A 318 -31.40 -22.05 -17.40
N VAL A 319 -31.07 -21.48 -16.23
CA VAL A 319 -32.07 -20.90 -15.28
C VAL A 319 -31.81 -19.40 -15.03
N ALA A 320 -31.11 -18.73 -15.94
CA ALA A 320 -31.05 -17.27 -15.96
C ALA A 320 -32.44 -16.73 -16.38
N GLY A 321 -33.37 -16.66 -15.44
CA GLY A 321 -34.62 -15.95 -15.63
C GLY A 321 -34.33 -14.53 -16.12
N ALA A 322 -35.15 -14.02 -17.03
CA ALA A 322 -35.04 -12.64 -17.48
C ALA A 322 -34.99 -11.70 -16.25
N ASP A 323 -34.16 -10.65 -16.28
CA ASP A 323 -34.15 -9.56 -15.30
C ASP A 323 -34.85 -8.33 -15.92
N PRO A 324 -36.15 -8.41 -16.27
CA PRO A 324 -36.86 -7.34 -16.98
C PRO A 324 -36.88 -6.04 -16.15
N ASP A 325 -36.83 -6.16 -14.82
CA ASP A 325 -36.86 -5.03 -13.88
C ASP A 325 -35.46 -4.51 -13.49
N GLY A 326 -34.37 -5.15 -13.94
CA GLY A 326 -32.99 -4.77 -13.58
C GLY A 326 -32.67 -4.91 -12.08
N ARG A 327 -33.45 -5.68 -11.32
CA ARG A 327 -33.31 -5.82 -9.86
C ARG A 327 -32.06 -6.61 -9.49
N ALA A 328 -31.71 -7.63 -10.27
CA ALA A 328 -30.50 -8.42 -10.04
C ALA A 328 -29.24 -7.56 -10.30
N ALA A 329 -29.25 -6.80 -11.39
CA ALA A 329 -28.20 -5.82 -11.70
C ALA A 329 -28.01 -4.77 -10.58
N ALA A 330 -29.11 -4.17 -10.10
CA ALA A 330 -29.05 -3.19 -9.00
C ALA A 330 -28.58 -3.81 -7.66
N ARG A 331 -28.87 -5.10 -7.40
CA ARG A 331 -28.35 -5.82 -6.23
C ARG A 331 -26.83 -6.05 -6.31
N ARG A 332 -26.30 -6.38 -7.50
CA ARG A 332 -24.84 -6.48 -7.70
C ARG A 332 -24.15 -5.13 -7.55
N GLY A 333 -24.71 -4.07 -8.15
CA GLY A 333 -24.20 -2.70 -7.98
C GLY A 333 -24.14 -2.28 -6.51
N ARG A 334 -25.20 -2.54 -5.73
CA ARG A 334 -25.20 -2.29 -4.28
C ARG A 334 -24.14 -3.10 -3.55
N ALA A 335 -23.98 -4.38 -3.89
CA ALA A 335 -22.96 -5.22 -3.27
C ALA A 335 -21.55 -4.66 -3.50
N ALA A 336 -21.24 -4.20 -4.72
CA ALA A 336 -19.94 -3.59 -5.04
C ALA A 336 -19.66 -2.33 -4.19
N VAL A 337 -20.61 -1.41 -4.11
CA VAL A 337 -20.44 -0.16 -3.34
C VAL A 337 -20.38 -0.44 -1.84
N VAL A 338 -21.22 -1.34 -1.31
CA VAL A 338 -21.14 -1.74 0.10
C VAL A 338 -19.81 -2.40 0.42
N GLY A 339 -19.28 -3.23 -0.49
CA GLY A 339 -17.94 -3.79 -0.37
C GLY A 339 -16.87 -2.70 -0.28
N MET A 340 -16.95 -1.66 -1.13
CA MET A 340 -16.03 -0.52 -1.07
C MET A 340 -16.21 0.34 0.20
N LEU A 341 -17.42 0.42 0.77
CA LEU A 341 -17.62 1.04 2.07
C LEU A 341 -16.95 0.24 3.19
N VAL A 342 -16.98 -1.09 3.15
CA VAL A 342 -16.22 -1.94 4.09
C VAL A 342 -14.72 -1.71 3.93
N PHE A 343 -14.22 -1.58 2.70
CA PHE A 343 -12.84 -1.15 2.45
C PHE A 343 -12.54 0.18 3.13
N ALA A 344 -13.37 1.21 2.93
CA ALA A 344 -13.15 2.53 3.50
C ALA A 344 -13.15 2.52 5.04
N VAL A 345 -14.13 1.85 5.65
CA VAL A 345 -14.22 1.71 7.10
C VAL A 345 -13.00 0.96 7.65
N ALA A 346 -12.56 -0.12 7.00
CA ALA A 346 -11.37 -0.85 7.42
C ALA A 346 -10.10 -0.02 7.24
N THR A 347 -9.96 0.75 6.16
CA THR A 347 -8.80 1.64 5.98
C THR A 347 -8.77 2.75 7.02
N VAL A 348 -9.90 3.42 7.29
CA VAL A 348 -10.00 4.44 8.34
C VAL A 348 -9.74 3.82 9.71
N ALA A 349 -10.29 2.64 10.01
CA ALA A 349 -10.02 1.92 11.26
C ALA A 349 -8.58 1.39 11.35
N TYR A 350 -7.88 1.15 10.25
CA TYR A 350 -6.45 0.82 10.34
C TYR A 350 -5.65 2.05 10.77
N TYR A 351 -6.00 3.22 10.22
CA TYR A 351 -5.28 4.45 10.43
C TYR A 351 -5.61 5.15 11.75
N ALA A 352 -6.88 5.21 12.14
CA ALA A 352 -7.33 5.88 13.35
C ALA A 352 -6.66 5.32 14.62
N ALA A 353 -6.08 4.13 14.56
CA ALA A 353 -5.22 3.61 15.62
C ALA A 353 -4.03 4.50 15.96
N TYR A 354 -3.48 5.24 14.99
CA TYR A 354 -2.35 6.14 15.18
C TYR A 354 -2.74 7.47 15.85
N ASP A 355 -4.05 7.77 15.92
CA ASP A 355 -4.61 8.87 16.72
C ASP A 355 -5.19 8.36 18.04
N LEU A 356 -5.75 7.13 18.05
CA LEU A 356 -6.55 6.58 19.16
C LEU A 356 -5.82 5.53 20.02
N GLY A 357 -4.66 5.04 19.60
CA GLY A 357 -3.76 4.16 20.39
C GLY A 357 -4.20 2.70 20.55
N TYR A 358 -4.74 2.03 19.52
CA TYR A 358 -5.08 0.60 19.57
C TYR A 358 -4.31 -0.24 18.54
N PRO A 359 -4.16 -1.57 18.73
CA PRO A 359 -3.40 -2.41 17.79
C PRO A 359 -4.15 -2.61 16.46
N ASN A 360 -3.83 -1.82 15.44
CA ASN A 360 -4.46 -1.88 14.11
C ASN A 360 -4.14 -3.13 13.27
N GLY A 361 -3.10 -3.90 13.62
CA GLY A 361 -2.76 -5.14 12.93
C GLY A 361 -3.92 -6.15 12.85
N TRP A 362 -4.92 -6.03 13.72
CA TRP A 362 -6.13 -6.87 13.70
C TRP A 362 -7.18 -6.47 12.66
N VAL A 363 -7.10 -5.27 12.08
CA VAL A 363 -8.07 -4.81 11.07
C VAL A 363 -7.98 -5.64 9.77
N PRO A 364 -6.80 -5.92 9.19
CA PRO A 364 -6.68 -6.88 8.09
C PRO A 364 -7.14 -8.29 8.49
N VAL A 365 -6.96 -8.70 9.74
CA VAL A 365 -7.46 -10.01 10.23
C VAL A 365 -8.99 -10.03 10.20
N ALA A 366 -9.66 -8.97 10.66
CA ALA A 366 -11.12 -8.86 10.60
C ALA A 366 -11.63 -8.88 9.14
N ALA A 367 -10.95 -8.18 8.23
CA ALA A 367 -11.27 -8.22 6.80
C ALA A 367 -11.08 -9.63 6.21
N ALA A 368 -10.00 -10.33 6.59
CA ALA A 368 -9.73 -11.72 6.19
C ALA A 368 -10.81 -12.69 6.70
N VAL A 369 -11.25 -12.53 7.95
CA VAL A 369 -12.36 -13.32 8.53
C VAL A 369 -13.66 -13.08 7.78
N LEU A 370 -13.98 -11.82 7.45
CA LEU A 370 -15.16 -11.49 6.65
C LEU A 370 -15.12 -12.19 5.27
N VAL A 371 -13.99 -12.10 4.56
CA VAL A 371 -13.78 -12.76 3.27
C VAL A 371 -13.92 -14.28 3.41
N ALA A 372 -13.29 -14.87 4.43
CA ALA A 372 -13.35 -16.29 4.76
C ALA A 372 -14.79 -16.78 5.00
N LEU A 373 -15.58 -16.07 5.81
CA LEU A 373 -16.97 -16.42 6.11
C LEU A 373 -17.87 -16.35 4.87
N VAL A 374 -17.74 -15.29 4.06
CA VAL A 374 -18.50 -15.16 2.82
C VAL A 374 -18.13 -16.26 1.82
N ALA A 375 -16.84 -16.58 1.70
CA ALA A 375 -16.34 -17.66 0.83
C ALA A 375 -16.82 -19.05 1.30
N PHE A 376 -16.82 -19.31 2.62
CA PHE A 376 -17.24 -20.59 3.20
C PHE A 376 -18.71 -20.92 2.87
N THR A 377 -19.58 -19.91 2.87
CA THR A 377 -21.01 -20.08 2.50
C THR A 377 -21.26 -20.18 0.99
N GLY A 378 -20.21 -20.10 0.17
CA GLY A 378 -20.18 -20.17 -1.30
C GLY A 378 -20.87 -21.39 -1.91
N PRO A 379 -21.68 -21.25 -2.98
CA PRO A 379 -22.07 -22.41 -3.80
C PRO A 379 -20.81 -23.07 -4.40
N PRO A 380 -20.89 -24.34 -4.83
CA PRO A 380 -19.74 -25.01 -5.45
C PRO A 380 -19.18 -24.21 -6.62
N TRP A 381 -17.85 -24.22 -6.70
CA TRP A 381 -17.02 -23.48 -7.65
C TRP A 381 -17.46 -23.67 -9.11
N SER A 382 -17.48 -22.59 -9.89
CA SER A 382 -17.73 -22.63 -11.32
C SER A 382 -16.46 -22.34 -12.11
N ALA A 383 -16.16 -23.17 -13.12
CA ALA A 383 -14.91 -23.07 -13.85
C ALA A 383 -14.71 -21.65 -14.46
N PRO A 384 -13.46 -21.12 -14.47
CA PRO A 384 -13.14 -19.90 -15.16
C PRO A 384 -13.46 -20.03 -16.64
N THR A 385 -13.91 -18.94 -17.24
CA THR A 385 -14.30 -18.90 -18.66
C THR A 385 -13.11 -18.70 -19.61
N LEU A 386 -11.86 -18.83 -19.12
CA LEU A 386 -10.65 -18.61 -19.92
C LEU A 386 -10.18 -19.92 -20.58
N PRO A 387 -9.80 -19.90 -21.87
CA PRO A 387 -9.16 -21.05 -22.52
C PRO A 387 -7.88 -21.45 -21.79
N ASP A 388 -7.63 -22.76 -21.69
CA ASP A 388 -6.45 -23.32 -21.01
C ASP A 388 -5.12 -22.69 -21.45
N PRO A 389 -4.79 -22.53 -22.75
CA PRO A 389 -3.53 -21.89 -23.13
C PRO A 389 -3.44 -20.43 -22.68
N ALA A 390 -4.55 -19.67 -22.75
CA ALA A 390 -4.56 -18.29 -22.29
C ALA A 390 -4.35 -18.20 -20.76
N ARG A 391 -4.98 -19.11 -20.00
CA ARG A 391 -4.77 -19.22 -18.55
C ARG A 391 -3.30 -19.50 -18.21
N THR A 392 -2.68 -20.45 -18.90
CA THR A 392 -1.27 -20.81 -18.68
C THR A 392 -0.33 -19.65 -18.99
N TRP A 393 -0.52 -18.98 -20.14
CA TRP A 393 0.32 -17.83 -20.51
C TRP A 393 0.14 -16.63 -19.58
N LEU A 394 -1.08 -16.37 -19.10
CA LEU A 394 -1.33 -15.32 -18.10
C LEU A 394 -0.63 -15.63 -16.77
N LEU A 395 -0.75 -16.88 -16.29
CA LEU A 395 -0.07 -17.33 -15.07
C LEU A 395 1.44 -17.16 -15.20
N LEU A 396 2.04 -17.72 -16.25
CA LEU A 396 3.48 -17.66 -16.48
C LEU A 396 3.96 -16.22 -16.69
N GLY A 397 3.27 -15.45 -17.54
CA GLY A 397 3.64 -14.08 -17.89
C GLY A 397 3.60 -13.16 -16.68
N LEU A 398 2.48 -13.09 -15.96
CA LEU A 398 2.36 -12.20 -14.79
C LEU A 398 3.29 -12.62 -13.65
N THR A 399 3.46 -13.93 -13.42
CA THR A 399 4.42 -14.44 -12.43
C THR A 399 5.85 -14.06 -12.78
N ALA A 400 6.26 -14.29 -14.03
CA ALA A 400 7.60 -13.97 -14.51
C ALA A 400 7.86 -12.46 -14.50
N SER A 401 6.88 -11.64 -14.88
CA SER A 401 6.99 -10.18 -14.84
C SER A 401 7.09 -9.64 -13.41
N ALA A 402 6.31 -10.17 -12.46
CA ALA A 402 6.46 -9.82 -11.05
C ALA A 402 7.85 -10.21 -10.53
N GLY A 403 8.30 -11.43 -10.81
CA GLY A 403 9.65 -11.89 -10.46
C GLY A 403 10.74 -10.98 -11.06
N LEU A 404 10.62 -10.65 -12.35
CA LEU A 404 11.53 -9.73 -13.02
C LEU A 404 11.56 -8.36 -12.34
N GLY A 405 10.39 -7.76 -12.05
CA GLY A 405 10.32 -6.48 -11.35
C GLY A 405 11.07 -6.50 -10.02
N THR A 406 10.89 -7.57 -9.24
CA THR A 406 11.60 -7.73 -7.97
C THR A 406 13.11 -7.95 -8.12
N HIS A 407 13.57 -8.47 -9.25
CA HIS A 407 15.00 -8.63 -9.55
C HIS A 407 15.63 -7.36 -10.12
N LEU A 408 14.87 -6.52 -10.83
CA LEU A 408 15.37 -5.30 -11.45
C LEU A 408 15.59 -4.17 -10.44
N HIS A 409 14.83 -4.15 -9.34
CA HIS A 409 14.81 -3.05 -8.37
C HIS A 409 15.36 -3.45 -7.00
N VAL A 410 16.50 -4.14 -7.00
CA VAL A 410 17.21 -4.49 -5.76
C VAL A 410 17.97 -3.25 -5.25
N PRO A 411 17.72 -2.79 -4.00
CA PRO A 411 18.47 -1.69 -3.44
C PRO A 411 19.96 -2.00 -3.32
N PRO A 412 20.84 -0.98 -3.33
CA PRO A 412 22.27 -1.19 -3.08
C PRO A 412 22.52 -1.94 -1.77
N SER A 413 23.30 -3.02 -1.83
CA SER A 413 23.71 -3.80 -0.67
C SER A 413 25.14 -3.49 -0.23
N ASP A 414 25.96 -2.99 -1.15
CA ASP A 414 27.40 -2.92 -0.95
C ASP A 414 27.80 -1.53 -0.46
N PRO A 415 28.33 -1.41 0.77
CA PRO A 415 28.95 -0.17 1.22
C PRO A 415 30.19 0.12 0.36
N ARG A 416 30.58 1.39 0.24
CA ARG A 416 31.81 1.77 -0.45
C ARG A 416 32.96 1.82 0.56
N PRO A 417 33.93 0.88 0.51
CA PRO A 417 35.09 0.94 1.39
C PRO A 417 35.90 2.21 1.09
N GLY A 418 36.28 2.94 2.13
CA GLY A 418 37.16 4.10 2.04
C GLY A 418 38.18 4.06 3.18
N GLY A 419 39.29 4.79 3.00
CA GLY A 419 40.22 5.06 4.11
C GLY A 419 39.53 5.83 5.24
N PRO A 420 40.13 5.85 6.44
CA PRO A 420 39.51 6.49 7.60
C PRO A 420 39.27 7.98 7.36
N PRO A 421 38.01 8.45 7.37
CA PRO A 421 37.68 9.83 7.05
C PRO A 421 38.00 10.75 8.24
N GLY A 422 38.59 11.91 8.01
CA GLY A 422 38.81 12.91 9.07
C GLY A 422 37.50 13.46 9.65
N THR A 423 36.44 13.48 8.85
CA THR A 423 35.12 13.99 9.20
C THR A 423 34.01 13.11 8.61
N VAL A 424 32.82 13.14 9.21
CA VAL A 424 31.64 12.42 8.75
C VAL A 424 30.48 13.41 8.61
N ARG A 425 29.89 13.52 7.43
CA ARG A 425 28.69 14.34 7.22
C ARG A 425 27.43 13.56 7.57
N VAL A 426 26.70 14.03 8.57
CA VAL A 426 25.46 13.43 9.06
C VAL A 426 24.28 14.29 8.62
N THR A 427 23.18 13.66 8.23
CA THR A 427 21.90 14.35 8.01
C THR A 427 20.76 13.60 8.69
N ALA A 428 20.04 14.26 9.59
CA ALA A 428 18.80 13.76 10.17
C ALA A 428 17.61 14.41 9.45
N TYR A 429 16.61 13.63 9.06
CA TYR A 429 15.48 14.14 8.29
C TYR A 429 14.21 13.29 8.48
N ASN A 430 13.17 13.88 9.07
CA ASN A 430 11.81 13.36 8.94
C ASN A 430 11.31 13.60 7.50
N ILE A 431 11.02 12.53 6.76
CA ILE A 431 10.69 12.60 5.33
C ILE A 431 9.19 12.54 5.05
N ARG A 432 8.34 12.52 6.08
CA ARG A 432 6.88 12.49 5.92
C ARG A 432 6.41 11.42 4.92
N MET A 433 6.95 10.21 5.04
CA MET A 433 6.69 9.06 4.16
C MET A 433 7.06 9.29 2.67
N GLY A 434 7.77 10.38 2.35
CA GLY A 434 8.16 10.79 1.00
C GLY A 434 7.28 11.90 0.38
N PHE A 435 6.32 12.43 1.13
CA PHE A 435 5.38 13.44 0.63
C PHE A 435 5.78 14.86 1.01
N GLY A 436 5.79 15.76 0.03
CA GLY A 436 5.99 17.20 0.25
C GLY A 436 4.79 17.87 0.96
N ILE A 437 4.92 19.15 1.28
CA ILE A 437 3.84 19.94 1.89
C ILE A 437 2.62 20.07 0.95
N ASP A 438 2.85 19.96 -0.37
CA ASP A 438 1.82 19.94 -1.40
C ASP A 438 1.20 18.55 -1.62
N GLY A 439 1.53 17.57 -0.79
CA GLY A 439 0.96 16.22 -0.81
C GLY A 439 1.41 15.37 -2.00
N ARG A 440 2.42 15.79 -2.78
CA ARG A 440 3.02 14.97 -3.84
C ARG A 440 4.08 14.05 -3.28
N LEU A 441 4.11 12.81 -3.76
CA LEU A 441 5.28 11.93 -3.58
C LEU A 441 6.42 12.45 -4.47
N ASP A 442 7.49 12.99 -3.89
CA ASP A 442 8.66 13.49 -4.63
C ASP A 442 9.98 13.04 -3.98
N LEU A 443 10.31 11.77 -4.22
CA LEU A 443 11.53 11.16 -3.69
C LEU A 443 12.79 11.72 -4.34
N ASP A 444 12.70 12.35 -5.51
CA ASP A 444 13.81 13.05 -6.12
C ASP A 444 14.12 14.36 -5.38
N ALA A 445 13.10 15.07 -4.89
CA ALA A 445 13.26 16.24 -4.03
C ALA A 445 13.88 15.87 -2.68
N VAL A 446 13.40 14.81 -2.04
CA VAL A 446 14.00 14.27 -0.80
C VAL A 446 15.45 13.87 -1.05
N ALA A 447 15.73 13.08 -2.10
CA ALA A 447 17.09 12.66 -2.42
C ALA A 447 18.03 13.84 -2.70
N ARG A 448 17.56 14.93 -3.33
CA ARG A 448 18.36 16.15 -3.52
C ARG A 448 18.86 16.75 -2.20
N GLN A 449 18.03 16.74 -1.15
CA GLN A 449 18.41 17.26 0.17
C GLN A 449 19.44 16.37 0.88
N LEU A 450 19.41 15.06 0.61
CA LEU A 450 20.29 14.08 1.24
C LEU A 450 21.63 13.90 0.51
N ARG A 451 21.81 14.53 -0.67
CA ARG A 451 23.01 14.34 -1.49
C ARG A 451 24.27 14.80 -0.75
N GLY A 452 25.22 13.88 -0.70
CA GLY A 452 26.55 14.12 -0.14
C GLY A 452 26.67 13.83 1.35
N ALA A 453 25.57 13.57 2.06
CA ALA A 453 25.67 12.97 3.39
C ALA A 453 26.48 11.66 3.31
N ASP A 454 27.23 11.36 4.38
CA ASP A 454 27.88 10.06 4.54
C ASP A 454 26.98 9.10 5.32
N VAL A 455 26.22 9.64 6.28
CA VAL A 455 25.25 8.96 7.12
C VAL A 455 23.95 9.76 7.13
N VAL A 456 22.83 9.09 6.90
CA VAL A 456 21.49 9.67 6.89
C VAL A 456 20.63 8.95 7.93
N LEU A 457 19.98 9.71 8.81
CA LEU A 457 19.00 9.22 9.79
C LEU A 457 17.62 9.67 9.30
N LEU A 458 16.76 8.73 8.93
CA LEU A 458 15.42 9.02 8.43
C LEU A 458 14.36 8.65 9.46
N SER A 459 13.38 9.56 9.63
CA SER A 459 12.16 9.33 10.39
C SER A 459 10.94 9.30 9.46
N GLU A 460 9.86 8.64 9.91
CA GLU A 460 8.61 8.42 9.15
C GLU A 460 8.81 7.72 7.81
N VAL A 461 9.61 6.67 7.81
CA VAL A 461 9.85 5.83 6.65
C VAL A 461 8.71 4.83 6.48
N ASP A 462 8.01 4.92 5.35
CA ASP A 462 7.02 3.94 4.90
C ASP A 462 7.63 2.88 3.98
N ARG A 463 7.26 1.61 4.20
CA ARG A 463 7.67 0.43 3.42
C ARG A 463 6.52 -0.42 2.93
N GLY A 464 5.34 0.17 2.76
CA GLY A 464 4.23 -0.50 2.09
C GLY A 464 2.85 -0.24 2.68
N TRP A 465 2.66 0.83 3.45
CA TRP A 465 1.33 1.26 3.84
C TRP A 465 0.49 1.58 2.61
N TRP A 466 -0.58 0.83 2.44
CA TRP A 466 -1.54 1.07 1.37
C TRP A 466 -2.10 2.49 1.42
N LEU A 467 -2.25 3.01 2.63
CA LEU A 467 -2.72 4.37 2.89
C LEU A 467 -1.81 5.45 2.29
N ASN A 468 -0.52 5.15 2.13
CA ASN A 468 0.48 6.01 1.50
C ASN A 468 0.76 5.61 0.05
N GLY A 469 -0.08 4.76 -0.53
CA GLY A 469 0.04 4.24 -1.90
C GLY A 469 0.88 2.97 -2.03
N GLY A 470 1.42 2.43 -0.93
CA GLY A 470 2.10 1.15 -0.88
C GLY A 470 3.51 1.17 -1.49
N HIS A 471 4.26 2.25 -1.29
CA HIS A 471 5.62 2.42 -1.81
C HIS A 471 6.66 1.90 -0.80
N ASP A 472 7.83 1.44 -1.27
CA ASP A 472 8.99 1.18 -0.38
C ASP A 472 9.94 2.38 -0.42
N THR A 473 9.60 3.41 0.36
CA THR A 473 10.24 4.73 0.27
C THR A 473 11.74 4.67 0.53
N VAL A 474 12.18 3.88 1.51
CA VAL A 474 13.62 3.73 1.79
C VAL A 474 14.36 2.95 0.72
N ALA A 475 13.77 1.90 0.15
CA ALA A 475 14.38 1.18 -0.98
C ALA A 475 14.57 2.10 -2.20
N LEU A 476 13.56 2.91 -2.50
CA LEU A 476 13.56 3.90 -3.57
C LEU A 476 14.59 5.02 -3.34
N LEU A 477 14.75 5.50 -2.11
CA LEU A 477 15.77 6.50 -1.74
C LEU A 477 17.18 5.91 -1.75
N ALA A 478 17.35 4.69 -1.24
CA ALA A 478 18.61 3.95 -1.27
C ALA A 478 19.14 3.79 -2.70
N GLY A 479 18.26 3.45 -3.66
CA GLY A 479 18.60 3.40 -5.08
C GLY A 479 19.03 4.75 -5.64
N ARG A 480 18.35 5.85 -5.27
CA ARG A 480 18.68 7.21 -5.72
C ARG A 480 19.99 7.75 -5.13
N LEU A 481 20.30 7.37 -3.90
CA LEU A 481 21.50 7.81 -3.18
C LEU A 481 22.71 6.87 -3.40
N GLY A 482 22.47 5.64 -3.86
CA GLY A 482 23.50 4.62 -3.98
C GLY A 482 24.02 4.16 -2.62
N MET A 483 23.16 4.15 -1.59
CA MET A 483 23.51 3.84 -0.20
C MET A 483 22.72 2.64 0.30
N PRO A 484 23.39 1.62 0.87
CA PRO A 484 22.73 0.61 1.69
C PRO A 484 22.02 1.25 2.89
N TYR A 485 21.04 0.53 3.41
CA TYR A 485 20.25 0.98 4.54
C TYR A 485 19.95 -0.12 5.54
N VAL A 486 19.71 0.31 6.76
CA VAL A 486 19.17 -0.48 7.87
C VAL A 486 17.84 0.15 8.28
N PHE A 487 16.79 -0.65 8.42
CA PHE A 487 15.44 -0.19 8.77
C PHE A 487 14.97 -0.83 10.08
N ALA A 488 14.33 -0.04 10.95
CA ALA A 488 13.73 -0.51 12.19
C ALA A 488 12.22 -0.18 12.22
N PRO A 489 11.35 -1.20 12.34
CA PRO A 489 9.93 -1.01 12.59
C PRO A 489 9.69 -0.26 13.91
N ALA A 490 8.75 0.69 13.92
CA ALA A 490 8.38 1.46 15.11
C ALA A 490 6.93 1.23 15.51
N ALA A 491 5.99 1.36 14.57
CA ALA A 491 4.57 1.25 14.84
C ALA A 491 3.96 -0.05 14.34
N ASP A 492 4.38 -0.50 13.17
CA ASP A 492 4.04 -1.81 12.60
C ASP A 492 5.22 -2.35 11.76
N PRO A 493 5.13 -3.56 11.18
CA PRO A 493 6.25 -4.18 10.48
C PRO A 493 6.84 -3.40 9.29
N VAL A 494 6.14 -2.40 8.75
CA VAL A 494 6.53 -1.69 7.52
C VAL A 494 6.61 -0.17 7.70
N TRP A 495 6.50 0.36 8.91
CA TRP A 495 6.70 1.78 9.19
C TRP A 495 7.64 2.02 10.37
N GLY A 496 8.56 2.97 10.23
CA GLY A 496 9.51 3.31 11.28
C GLY A 496 10.65 4.20 10.79
N ASP A 497 11.87 3.90 11.22
CA ASP A 497 13.05 4.72 10.94
C ASP A 497 14.10 3.94 10.14
N ALA A 498 15.00 4.66 9.49
CA ALA A 498 16.11 4.04 8.76
C ALA A 498 17.42 4.80 8.92
N VAL A 499 18.53 4.06 8.83
CA VAL A 499 19.87 4.62 8.64
C VAL A 499 20.37 4.23 7.25
N LEU A 500 20.70 5.22 6.42
CA LEU A 500 21.42 5.01 5.17
C LEU A 500 22.86 5.47 5.33
N THR A 501 23.80 4.71 4.77
CA THR A 501 25.23 5.04 4.94
C THR A 501 26.04 4.50 3.79
N ARG A 502 27.11 5.20 3.43
CA ARG A 502 28.10 4.66 2.48
C ARG A 502 29.13 3.74 3.16
N PHE A 503 29.20 3.75 4.48
CA PHE A 503 30.18 2.98 5.25
C PHE A 503 29.69 1.55 5.56
N PRO A 504 30.59 0.57 5.70
CA PRO A 504 30.21 -0.77 6.13
C PRO A 504 29.56 -0.78 7.51
N VAL A 505 28.46 -1.52 7.64
CA VAL A 505 27.77 -1.75 8.92
C VAL A 505 28.31 -3.02 9.56
N ARG A 506 28.85 -2.89 10.78
CA ARG A 506 29.48 -3.98 11.57
C ARG A 506 28.52 -4.68 12.51
N THR A 507 27.65 -3.92 13.17
CA THR A 507 26.60 -4.44 14.06
C THR A 507 25.36 -3.56 14.00
N GLY A 508 24.20 -4.11 14.34
CA GLY A 508 22.94 -3.38 14.45
C GLY A 508 22.08 -3.94 15.56
N ARG A 509 21.33 -3.08 16.24
CA ARG A 509 20.35 -3.44 17.27
C ARG A 509 19.18 -2.47 17.21
N THR A 510 17.96 -2.98 17.28
CA THR A 510 16.77 -2.15 17.48
C THR A 510 16.12 -2.48 18.81
N ARG A 511 15.46 -1.49 19.42
CA ARG A 511 14.62 -1.67 20.59
C ARG A 511 13.31 -0.90 20.43
N PRO A 512 12.15 -1.57 20.37
CA PRO A 512 10.86 -0.89 20.51
C PRO A 512 10.81 -0.14 21.84
N LEU A 513 10.32 1.09 21.81
CA LEU A 513 10.14 1.91 23.00
C LEU A 513 8.75 1.67 23.58
N THR A 514 8.62 1.82 24.90
CA THR A 514 7.30 1.80 25.52
C THR A 514 6.49 3.01 25.04
N ALA A 515 5.21 2.82 24.72
CA ALA A 515 4.39 3.89 24.17
C ALA A 515 4.16 5.05 25.17
N HIS A 516 4.11 4.76 26.48
CA HIS A 516 3.85 5.76 27.54
C HIS A 516 2.62 6.65 27.27
N GLY A 517 1.60 6.11 26.59
CA GLY A 517 0.38 6.83 26.21
C GLY A 517 0.44 7.53 24.85
N ALA A 518 1.56 7.44 24.13
CA ALA A 518 1.64 7.83 22.72
C ALA A 518 0.76 6.91 21.86
N PRO A 519 0.03 7.45 20.87
CA PRO A 519 -0.88 6.66 20.05
C PRO A 519 -0.15 5.85 18.96
N THR A 520 1.04 6.30 18.55
CA THR A 520 1.91 5.64 17.58
C THR A 520 3.15 5.07 18.27
N GLY A 521 3.64 3.93 17.78
CA GLY A 521 4.84 3.29 18.32
C GLY A 521 6.14 4.01 17.94
N ALA A 522 7.15 3.89 18.78
CA ALA A 522 8.49 4.47 18.60
C ALA A 522 9.57 3.40 18.81
N GLN A 523 10.79 3.64 18.30
CA GLN A 523 11.91 2.70 18.40
C GLN A 523 13.26 3.42 18.53
N ALA A 524 14.30 2.72 19.02
CA ALA A 524 15.69 3.15 18.91
C ALA A 524 16.51 2.19 18.04
N LEU A 525 17.12 2.71 16.95
CA LEU A 525 17.90 1.95 15.97
C LEU A 525 19.38 2.30 16.12
N GLY A 526 20.15 1.39 16.71
CA GLY A 526 21.60 1.49 16.77
C GLY A 526 22.27 0.75 15.61
N VAL A 527 23.20 1.40 14.93
CA VAL A 527 24.12 0.78 13.97
C VAL A 527 25.57 1.18 14.27
N THR A 528 26.51 0.26 14.09
CA THR A 528 27.94 0.52 14.23
C THR A 528 28.57 0.54 12.84
N LEU A 529 29.18 1.66 12.49
CA LEU A 529 29.81 1.89 11.20
C LEU A 529 31.31 1.68 11.30
N ASP A 530 31.90 1.04 10.30
CA ASP A 530 33.35 0.93 10.12
C ASP A 530 33.85 2.06 9.20
N LEU A 531 34.66 2.92 9.77
CA LEU A 531 35.27 4.09 9.14
C LEU A 531 36.75 3.82 8.86
N GLY A 532 37.05 2.69 8.21
CA GLY A 532 38.41 2.31 7.84
C GLY A 532 39.27 1.89 9.05
N GLY A 533 38.70 1.08 9.95
CA GLY A 533 39.36 0.60 11.18
C GLY A 533 39.02 1.41 12.44
N ARG A 534 38.25 2.50 12.32
CA ARG A 534 37.63 3.21 13.44
C ARG A 534 36.13 2.96 13.45
N GLU A 535 35.55 2.81 14.63
CA GLU A 535 34.11 2.56 14.76
C GLU A 535 33.35 3.83 15.18
N LEU A 536 32.16 4.01 14.60
CA LEU A 536 31.22 5.05 14.98
C LEU A 536 29.85 4.40 15.27
N ALA A 537 29.36 4.56 16.49
CA ALA A 537 27.98 4.22 16.83
C ALA A 537 27.04 5.32 16.34
N VAL A 538 25.94 4.91 15.70
CA VAL A 538 24.90 5.80 15.20
C VAL A 538 23.57 5.31 15.73
N VAL A 539 22.78 6.19 16.36
CA VAL A 539 21.44 5.89 16.87
C VAL A 539 20.42 6.79 16.17
N ALA A 540 19.48 6.19 15.44
CA ALA A 540 18.33 6.86 14.85
C ALA A 540 17.06 6.57 15.66
N THR A 541 16.22 7.57 15.87
CA THR A 541 14.94 7.43 16.57
C THR A 541 13.96 8.50 16.12
N HIS A 542 12.67 8.21 16.27
CA HIS A 542 11.58 9.16 16.20
C HIS A 542 10.75 9.03 17.48
N LEU A 543 10.79 10.03 18.37
CA LEU A 543 9.98 10.00 19.60
C LEU A 543 8.54 10.36 19.30
N GLN A 544 7.60 9.72 20.00
CA GLN A 544 6.17 9.94 19.82
C GLN A 544 5.60 10.52 21.13
N PRO A 545 5.22 11.81 21.17
CA PRO A 545 4.67 12.43 22.36
C PRO A 545 3.29 11.85 22.69
N PRO A 546 2.98 11.58 23.97
CA PRO A 546 1.61 11.42 24.41
C PRO A 546 0.81 12.71 24.16
N PRO A 547 -0.51 12.64 23.91
CA PRO A 547 -1.31 13.84 23.66
C PRO A 547 -1.14 14.92 24.74
N GLY A 548 -0.65 16.09 24.33
CA GLY A 548 -0.44 17.25 25.22
C GLY A 548 0.74 17.14 26.20
N ARG A 549 1.68 16.20 25.99
CA ARG A 549 2.84 15.98 26.88
C ARG A 549 4.13 15.73 26.10
N ASP A 550 5.25 16.12 26.70
CA ASP A 550 6.62 15.87 26.21
C ASP A 550 7.01 14.37 26.40
N PRO A 551 7.74 13.73 25.46
CA PRO A 551 8.05 12.29 25.52
C PRO A 551 9.24 11.95 26.45
N VAL A 552 9.20 12.44 27.69
CA VAL A 552 10.31 12.33 28.67
C VAL A 552 10.73 10.89 28.93
N GLU A 553 9.77 9.99 29.12
CA GLU A 553 10.04 8.59 29.42
C GLU A 553 10.67 7.87 28.23
N GLN A 554 10.24 8.18 27.00
CA GLN A 554 10.87 7.64 25.79
C GLN A 554 12.28 8.21 25.59
N ALA A 555 12.49 9.52 25.82
CA ALA A 555 13.81 10.13 25.73
C ALA A 555 14.80 9.47 26.71
N ARG A 556 14.38 9.20 27.96
CA ARG A 556 15.18 8.46 28.94
C ARG A 556 15.52 7.05 28.48
N GLU A 557 14.54 6.33 27.93
CA GLU A 557 14.79 5.01 27.35
C GLU A 557 15.84 5.09 26.25
N VAL A 558 15.67 5.96 25.25
CA VAL A 558 16.63 6.11 24.14
C VAL A 558 18.01 6.51 24.65
N ALA A 559 18.11 7.46 25.58
CA ALA A 559 19.40 7.87 26.14
C ALA A 559 20.13 6.68 26.79
N ALA A 560 19.43 5.86 27.59
CA ALA A 560 20.00 4.65 28.18
C ALA A 560 20.42 3.61 27.12
N PHE A 561 19.61 3.43 26.06
CA PHE A 561 19.98 2.57 24.93
C PHE A 561 21.22 3.06 24.23
N ALA A 562 21.31 4.35 23.95
CA ALA A 562 22.40 4.93 23.18
C ALA A 562 23.73 4.78 23.92
N SER A 563 23.75 5.04 25.23
CA SER A 563 24.93 4.82 26.08
C SER A 563 25.35 3.34 26.12
N GLU A 564 24.39 2.43 26.34
CA GLU A 564 24.65 0.98 26.36
C GLU A 564 25.16 0.48 24.99
N TYR A 565 24.48 0.89 23.92
CA TYR A 565 24.77 0.48 22.55
C TYR A 565 26.11 1.01 22.06
N ALA A 566 26.50 2.24 22.43
CA ALA A 566 27.79 2.80 22.07
C ALA A 566 28.94 2.10 22.79
N ALA A 567 28.74 1.65 24.04
CA ALA A 567 29.76 0.93 24.84
C ALA A 567 31.15 1.60 24.79
N GLY A 568 31.20 2.93 24.89
CA GLY A 568 32.44 3.73 24.85
C GLY A 568 32.93 4.13 23.45
N ARG A 569 32.30 3.67 22.37
CA ARG A 569 32.58 4.16 21.00
C ARG A 569 32.10 5.61 20.84
N PRO A 570 32.73 6.41 19.95
CA PRO A 570 32.14 7.63 19.42
C PRO A 570 30.68 7.41 19.01
N LEU A 571 29.78 8.30 19.42
CA LEU A 571 28.34 8.17 19.20
C LEU A 571 27.76 9.42 18.55
N VAL A 572 26.92 9.21 17.55
CA VAL A 572 25.96 10.19 17.01
C VAL A 572 24.55 9.66 17.24
N LEU A 573 23.67 10.47 17.81
CA LEU A 573 22.24 10.17 17.97
C LEU A 573 21.43 11.27 17.28
N GLY A 574 20.41 10.93 16.51
CA GLY A 574 19.54 11.96 15.95
C GLY A 574 18.27 11.45 15.28
N GLY A 575 17.43 12.40 14.90
CA GLY A 575 16.10 12.19 14.31
C GLY A 575 15.12 13.25 14.79
N ASP A 576 13.83 13.00 14.56
CA ASP A 576 12.74 13.80 15.10
C ASP A 576 12.46 13.41 16.56
N LEU A 577 12.85 14.26 17.50
CA LEU A 577 12.69 13.97 18.92
C LEU A 577 11.40 14.56 19.51
N ASN A 578 10.58 15.27 18.71
CA ASN A 578 9.33 15.89 19.16
C ASN A 578 9.46 16.68 20.49
N THR A 579 10.59 17.36 20.69
CA THR A 579 10.90 18.10 21.93
C THR A 579 11.78 19.31 21.59
N GLU A 580 11.60 20.44 22.27
CA GLU A 580 12.45 21.62 22.11
C GLU A 580 13.71 21.56 22.99
N PRO A 581 14.77 22.33 22.69
CA PRO A 581 16.02 22.31 23.46
C PRO A 581 15.87 22.55 24.97
N ASP A 582 14.86 23.34 25.36
CA ASP A 582 14.61 23.72 26.76
C ASP A 582 13.62 22.78 27.47
N ASP A 583 13.09 21.77 26.77
CA ASP A 583 12.08 20.86 27.29
C ASP A 583 12.69 19.73 28.17
N PRO A 584 11.91 19.18 29.12
CA PRO A 584 12.37 18.12 30.02
C PRO A 584 12.91 16.85 29.33
N ALA A 585 12.34 16.45 28.19
CA ALA A 585 12.76 15.27 27.44
C ALA A 585 14.14 15.49 26.78
N PHE A 586 14.40 16.67 26.21
CA PHE A 586 15.73 17.00 25.69
C PHE A 586 16.81 16.88 26.78
N ALA A 587 16.49 17.34 28.00
CA ALA A 587 17.40 17.29 29.13
C ALA A 587 17.77 15.85 29.56
N GLU A 588 16.97 14.82 29.28
CA GLU A 588 17.32 13.41 29.54
C GLU A 588 18.60 13.00 28.76
N PHE A 589 18.76 13.47 27.53
CA PHE A 589 19.94 13.17 26.72
C PHE A 589 21.20 13.84 27.28
N THR A 590 21.11 15.11 27.68
CA THR A 590 22.25 15.81 28.29
C THR A 590 22.62 15.25 29.66
N ARG A 591 21.63 14.78 30.45
CA ARG A 591 21.88 14.10 31.73
C ARG A 591 22.58 12.76 31.54
N ALA A 592 22.38 12.09 30.41
CA ALA A 592 23.12 10.90 30.01
C ALA A 592 24.54 11.21 29.47
N GLY A 593 24.96 12.48 29.47
CA GLY A 593 26.29 12.92 29.06
C GLY A 593 26.45 13.18 27.56
N LEU A 594 25.36 13.18 26.79
CA LEU A 594 25.40 13.59 25.38
C LEU A 594 25.50 15.10 25.25
N VAL A 595 26.20 15.54 24.20
CA VAL A 595 26.41 16.94 23.85
C VAL A 595 25.50 17.30 22.69
N ASP A 596 24.82 18.42 22.82
CA ASP A 596 24.01 19.00 21.76
C ASP A 596 24.88 19.54 20.62
N ALA A 597 24.81 18.88 19.46
CA ALA A 597 25.64 19.22 18.30
C ALA A 597 25.17 20.50 17.59
N LEU A 598 23.96 20.98 17.88
CA LEU A 598 23.30 22.08 17.18
C LEU A 598 23.36 23.39 17.96
N ALA A 599 23.77 23.35 19.23
CA ALA A 599 23.75 24.49 20.15
C ALA A 599 24.38 25.77 19.57
N ALA A 600 25.53 25.66 18.91
CA ALA A 600 26.25 26.80 18.35
C ALA A 600 25.57 27.44 17.13
N ALA A 601 24.62 26.76 16.50
CA ALA A 601 23.92 27.22 15.30
C ALA A 601 22.51 27.75 15.58
N ARG A 602 22.10 27.83 16.86
CA ARG A 602 20.76 28.30 17.21
C ARG A 602 20.57 29.80 16.96
N PRO A 603 19.35 30.23 16.59
CA PRO A 603 18.14 29.40 16.40
C PRO A 603 18.20 28.56 15.10
N LEU A 604 17.80 27.28 15.20
CA LEU A 604 17.78 26.33 14.08
C LEU A 604 16.43 25.61 14.01
N ARG A 605 15.37 26.34 13.67
CA ARG A 605 14.01 25.81 13.60
C ARG A 605 13.85 24.90 12.38
N THR A 606 13.14 23.79 12.56
CA THR A 606 13.03 22.70 11.58
C THR A 606 11.58 22.40 11.18
N SER A 607 10.59 22.80 11.97
CA SER A 607 9.17 22.49 11.70
C SER A 607 8.21 23.65 12.04
N PRO A 608 7.11 23.82 11.29
CA PRO A 608 6.87 23.23 9.96
C PRO A 608 7.83 23.80 8.90
N ALA A 609 8.07 23.06 7.82
CA ALA A 609 9.11 23.38 6.84
C ALA A 609 8.90 24.69 6.07
N ASP A 610 7.65 25.13 5.87
CA ASP A 610 7.25 26.35 5.16
C ASP A 610 7.35 27.59 6.07
N ASP A 611 6.94 27.49 7.33
CA ASP A 611 7.14 28.51 8.37
C ASP A 611 7.75 27.94 9.67
N PRO A 612 9.07 27.72 9.72
CA PRO A 612 9.74 27.06 10.85
C PRO A 612 9.62 27.87 12.13
N ARG A 613 8.99 27.27 13.14
CA ARG A 613 8.73 27.88 14.45
C ARG A 613 9.34 27.07 15.60
N ALA A 614 9.43 25.75 15.46
CA ALA A 614 9.97 24.83 16.47
C ALA A 614 11.28 24.16 16.00
N GLN A 615 12.12 23.76 16.95
CA GLN A 615 13.29 22.91 16.72
C GLN A 615 13.03 21.55 17.40
N ILE A 616 12.50 20.60 16.64
CA ILE A 616 12.16 19.25 17.13
C ILE A 616 13.02 18.15 16.50
N ASP A 617 13.74 18.46 15.43
CA ASP A 617 14.76 17.59 14.86
C ASP A 617 16.12 17.92 15.47
N HIS A 618 16.79 16.92 16.04
CA HIS A 618 18.04 17.12 16.76
C HIS A 618 19.12 16.12 16.38
N VAL A 619 20.37 16.53 16.59
CA VAL A 619 21.54 15.64 16.59
C VAL A 619 22.35 15.89 17.86
N LEU A 620 22.62 14.82 18.58
CA LEU A 620 23.42 14.75 19.79
C LEU A 620 24.66 13.89 19.54
N VAL A 621 25.77 14.20 20.19
CA VAL A 621 27.03 13.46 20.05
C VAL A 621 27.62 13.10 21.41
N SER A 622 28.44 12.05 21.48
CA SER A 622 29.24 11.78 22.69
C SER A 622 30.31 12.86 22.91
N PRO A 623 30.80 13.03 24.15
CA PRO A 623 31.96 13.87 24.42
C PRO A 623 33.17 13.47 23.55
N GLY A 624 33.93 14.45 23.07
CA GLY A 624 35.11 14.24 22.21
C GLY A 624 34.84 14.37 20.71
N LEU A 625 33.58 14.37 20.28
CA LEU A 625 33.21 14.69 18.90
C LEU A 625 32.89 16.18 18.81
N THR A 626 33.31 16.82 17.72
CA THR A 626 33.00 18.23 17.45
C THR A 626 32.13 18.35 16.21
N ALA A 627 31.05 19.12 16.32
CA ALA A 627 30.14 19.40 15.21
C ALA A 627 30.48 20.76 14.60
N ALA A 628 30.49 20.80 13.27
CA ALA A 628 30.71 22.00 12.47
C ALA A 628 29.72 22.02 11.30
N GLU A 629 29.65 23.16 10.61
CA GLU A 629 28.85 23.33 9.38
C GLU A 629 27.36 22.97 9.54
N VAL A 630 26.81 23.19 10.73
CA VAL A 630 25.40 22.89 11.04
C VAL A 630 24.46 23.76 10.20
N ARG A 631 23.51 23.14 9.51
CA ARG A 631 22.54 23.80 8.63
C ARG A 631 21.18 23.10 8.67
N ALA A 632 20.12 23.89 8.48
CA ALA A 632 18.77 23.40 8.18
C ALA A 632 18.29 24.05 6.86
N PRO A 633 18.65 23.48 5.68
CA PRO A 633 18.28 24.05 4.38
C PRO A 633 16.76 24.14 4.20
N ARG A 634 16.27 25.29 3.70
CA ARG A 634 14.84 25.47 3.37
C ARG A 634 14.44 24.54 2.22
N THR A 635 13.33 23.83 2.40
CA THR A 635 12.77 22.91 1.41
C THR A 635 11.28 22.70 1.70
N GLU A 636 10.57 22.16 0.71
CA GLU A 636 9.14 21.80 0.80
C GLU A 636 8.93 20.29 0.54
N ALA A 637 10.04 19.53 0.46
CA ALA A 637 10.04 18.10 0.15
C ALA A 637 9.54 17.21 1.32
N SER A 638 9.36 17.81 2.50
CA SER A 638 8.76 17.26 3.71
C SER A 638 8.14 18.43 4.49
N ASP A 639 7.35 18.15 5.51
CA ASP A 639 6.91 19.14 6.50
C ASP A 639 7.97 19.45 7.57
N HIS A 640 9.12 18.78 7.52
CA HIS A 640 10.32 19.11 8.30
C HIS A 640 11.44 19.63 7.39
N LEU A 641 12.40 20.35 7.97
CA LEU A 641 13.68 20.69 7.33
C LEU A 641 14.75 19.66 7.71
N PRO A 642 15.61 19.23 6.77
CA PRO A 642 16.73 18.35 7.07
C PRO A 642 17.77 19.06 7.93
N VAL A 643 18.29 18.40 8.97
CA VAL A 643 19.40 18.90 9.78
C VAL A 643 20.69 18.25 9.33
N THR A 644 21.61 19.03 8.76
CA THR A 644 22.92 18.57 8.29
C THR A 644 24.05 19.16 9.12
N LEU A 645 25.04 18.34 9.45
CA LEU A 645 26.24 18.73 10.15
C LEU A 645 27.44 17.87 9.74
N THR A 646 28.64 18.41 9.96
CA THR A 646 29.91 17.69 9.79
C THR A 646 30.47 17.39 11.17
N VAL A 647 30.72 16.11 11.46
CA VAL A 647 31.25 15.64 12.73
C VAL A 647 32.72 15.25 12.56
N THR A 648 33.60 15.83 13.39
CA THR A 648 35.02 15.45 13.43
C THR A 648 35.22 14.38 14.49
N LEU A 649 35.86 13.28 14.09
CA LEU A 649 36.19 12.17 14.97
C LEU A 649 37.49 12.46 15.74
N PRO A 650 37.63 11.97 16.98
CA PRO A 650 38.86 12.10 17.76
C PRO A 650 40.05 11.36 17.17
#